data_AF-A0A0K1P797-F1
#
_entry.id   AF-A0A0K1P797-F1
#
_cell.length_a   1.000
_cell.length_b   1.000
_cell.length_c   1.000
_cell.angle_alpha   90.00
_cell.angle_beta   90.00
_cell.angle_gamma   90.00
#
_symmetry.space_group_name_H-M   'P 1'
#
loop_
_entity.id
_entity.type
_entity.pdbx_description
1 polymer ?
#
loop_
_entity_poly.entity_id
_entity_poly.type
_entity_poly.pdbx_seq_one_letter_code
_entity_poly.pdbx_strand_id
1 'polypeptide(L)'
;MINNSRFLFDKNIKEINNVELISGSDEVGRGAMAGPIVVASVILKPNYFNPLIKDSKLLNEKQRESLYEEIINNCITFAICEYNEKVVDELNPKKTSQLGMVDSIKKLRVKPELCLIDGEDIYIENYKFLKIIKGDNLSLSIACASIIAKVYRDRIMNMYHTSFPNYNFIKNKGYCTKKHIEALQSYGILDIHRLSYKPVYLVKEKLMNFNKQNELYKEWMNSKTISEELKNQLINYNNEQLKVAFENKLEFGTAGVRGILGAGPGHFNEYTIKEVTIGYARYLLKKYPQDLSRGVVIGHDNRKFSKEFAKLVAEILTSFSIKAYLFENNEMKPTPVVSFATRKLNAIGGIVITASHNPAEYNGYKIYDENGCQLIDSDTLIISKYISDIENILDWNYKVDLELIYTVDKSILNEYCLMINNLQFYKEQDRNNFKIIYSAVNGTGSEFSPKLLRENGYEVIEVEEHSFEDSTFKNVGNPNPEFEPAWKYPYKYAEKNKDASLIIIQDPDADRIGIAVNHNGNWVRIDGNQTGPILIEWKLSQMKLSNTMPKNPALYSSFVTSDLGDRIASEGYDVKIVKTLTGFKWMGSEILKEKERDLNFVFAYEESYGYVIDSSTRDKDGIQAAMMLTEAAWYYKNKYNKTLIDVLNDLYEKYGYYYTHTINLNFSITEIKSKVEPLMKKLRYDNIEKIGDLDVMFVEDYLNGLYNMPGQNLLKFYFTDKSWFAVRPSGTEPKIKLYFVCVDSSLDNAKNKCENLIQNLKTILSI
;
A
#
# COMPACT_ATOMS: atom_id res chain seq x y z
N MET A 1 -1.92 32.78 59.97
CA MET A 1 -0.46 32.57 59.77
C MET A 1 -0.25 32.03 58.38
N ILE A 2 0.64 32.63 57.59
CA ILE A 2 0.98 32.15 56.24
C ILE A 2 1.80 30.88 56.40
N ASN A 3 1.32 29.74 55.90
CA ASN A 3 2.06 28.48 55.98
C ASN A 3 3.21 28.50 54.96
N ASN A 4 4.44 28.67 55.44
CA ASN A 4 5.66 28.72 54.64
C ASN A 4 6.53 27.45 54.76
N SER A 5 5.96 26.35 55.29
CA SER A 5 6.72 25.14 55.63
C SER A 5 7.49 24.55 54.42
N ARG A 6 6.90 24.55 53.22
CA ARG A 6 7.54 24.01 52.00
C ARG A 6 8.71 24.83 51.51
N PHE A 7 8.59 26.15 51.61
CA PHE A 7 9.68 27.06 51.26
C PHE A 7 10.82 26.96 52.26
N LEU A 8 10.50 26.89 53.56
CA LEU A 8 11.49 26.66 54.60
C LEU A 8 12.19 25.31 54.46
N PHE A 9 11.48 24.27 54.03
CA PHE A 9 12.09 22.96 53.73
C PHE A 9 13.15 23.07 52.63
N ASP A 10 12.80 23.67 51.48
CA ASP A 10 13.73 23.88 50.37
C ASP A 10 14.94 24.74 50.80
N LYS A 11 14.69 25.78 51.62
CA LYS A 11 15.74 26.64 52.17
C LYS A 11 16.69 25.87 53.09
N ASN A 12 16.16 25.07 54.01
CA ASN A 12 16.95 24.24 54.92
C ASN A 12 17.79 23.21 54.15
N ILE A 13 17.23 22.60 53.10
CA ILE A 13 17.96 21.66 52.24
C ILE A 13 19.14 22.34 51.55
N LYS A 14 18.96 23.57 51.04
CA LYS A 14 20.05 24.37 50.45
C LYS A 14 21.17 24.65 51.46
N GLU A 15 20.81 25.09 52.66
CA GLU A 15 21.75 25.41 53.74
C GLU A 15 22.54 24.18 54.18
N ILE A 16 21.88 23.04 54.42
CA ILE A 16 22.53 21.80 54.86
C ILE A 16 23.50 21.24 53.82
N ASN A 17 23.19 21.38 52.53
CA ASN A 17 24.00 20.83 51.44
C ASN A 17 25.01 21.82 50.86
N ASN A 18 25.02 23.07 51.35
CA ASN A 18 25.83 24.18 50.85
C ASN A 18 25.68 24.36 49.32
N VAL A 19 24.43 24.52 48.87
CA VAL A 19 24.06 24.67 47.45
C VAL A 19 23.07 25.83 47.25
N GLU A 20 23.12 26.50 46.10
CA GLU A 20 22.20 27.60 45.78
C GLU A 20 21.04 27.16 44.87
N LEU A 21 21.33 26.32 43.87
CA LEU A 21 20.38 25.87 42.86
C LEU A 21 19.91 24.43 43.12
N ILE A 22 18.63 24.30 43.49
CA ILE A 22 17.96 23.00 43.63
C ILE A 22 16.90 22.84 42.53
N SER A 23 16.70 21.61 42.06
CA SER A 23 15.54 21.26 41.26
C SER A 23 14.56 20.39 42.04
N GLY A 24 13.26 20.46 41.73
CA GLY A 24 12.27 19.49 42.18
C GLY A 24 11.73 18.70 40.98
N SER A 25 11.48 17.40 41.15
CA SER A 25 10.95 16.52 40.10
C SER A 25 9.82 15.63 40.61
N ASP A 26 8.76 15.50 39.81
CA ASP A 26 7.57 14.66 40.11
C ASP A 26 6.92 14.15 38.81
N GLU A 27 6.15 13.06 38.91
CA GLU A 27 5.44 12.42 37.80
C GLU A 27 3.91 12.44 37.92
N VAL A 28 3.24 12.25 36.79
CA VAL A 28 1.81 11.95 36.74
C VAL A 28 1.50 10.86 35.71
N GLY A 29 0.46 10.07 35.96
CA GLY A 29 -0.05 9.09 34.99
C GLY A 29 0.41 7.64 35.20
N ARG A 30 1.15 7.32 36.27
CA ARG A 30 1.55 5.93 36.55
C ARG A 30 0.38 4.97 36.71
N GLY A 31 -0.71 5.39 37.36
CA GLY A 31 -1.89 4.54 37.55
C GLY A 31 -2.88 4.51 36.37
N ALA A 32 -2.59 5.21 35.27
CA ALA A 32 -3.51 5.31 34.15
C ALA A 32 -3.37 4.12 33.20
N MET A 33 -4.49 3.58 32.70
CA MET A 33 -4.49 2.56 31.64
C MET A 33 -4.48 3.17 30.24
N ALA A 34 -4.66 4.50 30.12
CA ALA A 34 -4.54 5.23 28.87
C ALA A 34 -3.77 6.55 29.03
N GLY A 35 -3.07 6.95 27.96
CA GLY A 35 -2.28 8.17 27.86
C GLY A 35 -0.88 8.05 28.49
N PRO A 36 -0.06 9.11 28.34
CA PRO A 36 1.35 9.04 28.69
C PRO A 36 1.61 9.08 30.20
N ILE A 37 2.85 8.75 30.58
CA ILE A 37 3.46 9.22 31.82
C ILE A 37 4.17 10.53 31.50
N VAL A 38 3.90 11.56 32.30
CA VAL A 38 4.52 12.88 32.17
C VAL A 38 5.33 13.15 33.43
N VAL A 39 6.58 13.58 33.25
CA VAL A 39 7.48 13.97 34.34
C VAL A 39 7.92 15.41 34.11
N ALA A 40 7.98 16.20 35.17
CA ALA A 40 8.51 17.56 35.11
C ALA A 40 9.64 17.74 36.12
N SER A 41 10.59 18.61 35.78
CA SER A 41 11.59 19.14 36.70
C SER A 41 11.59 20.67 36.64
N VAL A 42 11.81 21.33 37.77
CA VAL A 42 11.80 22.80 37.84
C VAL A 42 12.83 23.34 38.83
N ILE A 43 13.46 24.46 38.48
CA ILE A 43 14.31 25.28 39.35
C ILE A 43 13.61 26.63 39.53
N LEU A 44 13.32 27.01 40.77
CA LEU A 44 12.60 28.24 41.11
C LEU A 44 13.54 29.45 41.24
N LYS A 45 13.03 30.67 40.99
CA LYS A 45 13.77 31.91 41.26
C LYS A 45 14.10 32.05 42.75
N PRO A 46 15.23 32.69 43.12
CA PRO A 46 15.54 32.96 44.52
C PRO A 46 14.39 33.68 45.23
N ASN A 47 14.10 33.27 46.46
CA ASN A 47 13.04 33.85 47.31
C ASN A 47 11.60 33.73 46.78
N TYR A 48 11.36 32.98 45.69
CA TYR A 48 9.99 32.71 45.24
C TYR A 48 9.25 31.85 46.26
N PHE A 49 8.05 32.31 46.65
CA PHE A 49 7.18 31.63 47.60
C PHE A 49 5.73 31.93 47.29
N ASN A 50 4.91 30.87 47.21
CA ASN A 50 3.46 30.98 47.18
C ASN A 50 2.83 29.91 48.10
N PRO A 51 2.05 30.29 49.13
CA PRO A 51 1.44 29.35 50.08
C PRO A 51 0.32 28.49 49.47
N LEU A 52 -0.19 28.85 48.28
CA LEU A 52 -1.21 28.09 47.57
C LEU A 52 -0.65 26.85 46.87
N ILE A 53 0.68 26.80 46.65
CA ILE A 53 1.35 25.66 46.04
C ILE A 53 1.42 24.49 47.02
N LYS A 54 0.87 23.35 46.58
CA LYS A 54 0.77 22.07 47.28
C LYS A 54 0.65 20.94 46.25
N ASP A 55 0.64 19.68 46.69
CA ASP A 55 0.37 18.51 45.85
C ASP A 55 -0.78 18.80 44.87
N SER A 56 -0.52 18.54 43.59
CA SER A 56 -1.43 18.79 42.48
C SER A 56 -2.80 18.09 42.66
N LYS A 57 -2.85 17.01 43.44
CA LYS A 57 -4.07 16.26 43.81
C LYS A 57 -4.96 17.01 44.80
N LEU A 58 -4.41 17.95 45.57
CA LEU A 58 -5.14 18.77 46.56
C LEU A 58 -5.68 20.08 45.98
N LEU A 59 -5.47 20.32 44.69
CA LEU A 59 -5.89 21.52 43.96
C LEU A 59 -7.04 21.17 42.99
N ASN A 60 -7.93 22.11 42.72
CA ASN A 60 -8.85 21.97 41.59
C ASN A 60 -8.19 22.39 40.27
N GLU A 61 -8.83 22.09 39.13
CA GLU A 61 -8.26 22.35 37.80
C GLU A 61 -7.97 23.85 37.57
N LYS A 62 -8.89 24.73 37.93
CA LYS A 62 -8.71 26.19 37.80
C LYS A 62 -7.53 26.70 38.63
N GLN A 63 -7.36 26.18 39.85
CA GLN A 63 -6.22 26.50 40.71
C GLN A 63 -4.91 26.00 40.10
N ARG A 64 -4.88 24.77 39.55
CA ARG A 64 -3.69 24.23 38.91
C ARG A 64 -3.27 25.03 37.69
N GLU A 65 -4.20 25.41 36.82
CA GLU A 65 -3.92 26.22 35.63
C GLU A 65 -3.37 27.60 36.01
N SER A 66 -3.98 28.27 37.00
CA SER A 66 -3.48 29.56 37.49
C SER A 66 -2.07 29.44 38.09
N LEU A 67 -1.82 28.40 38.89
CA LEU A 67 -0.52 28.18 39.51
C LEU A 67 0.53 27.73 38.50
N TYR A 68 0.15 27.01 37.44
CA TYR A 68 1.04 26.65 36.35
C TYR A 68 1.65 27.90 35.72
N GLU A 69 0.83 28.85 35.27
CA GLU A 69 1.31 30.10 34.67
C GLU A 69 2.19 30.90 35.64
N GLU A 70 1.82 30.95 36.93
CA GLU A 70 2.62 31.62 37.95
C GLU A 70 3.99 30.96 38.15
N ILE A 71 4.04 29.63 38.24
CA ILE A 71 5.28 28.86 38.43
C ILE A 71 6.21 29.06 37.23
N ILE A 72 5.68 29.01 36.01
CA ILE A 72 6.48 29.19 34.79
C ILE A 72 7.11 30.59 34.75
N ASN A 73 6.35 31.62 35.14
CA ASN A 73 6.85 32.99 35.22
C ASN A 73 7.87 33.22 36.37
N ASN A 74 7.84 32.37 37.39
CA ASN A 74 8.69 32.47 38.59
C ASN A 74 9.74 31.36 38.71
N CYS A 75 10.00 30.62 37.64
CA CYS A 75 11.10 29.67 37.56
C CYS A 75 12.32 30.25 36.83
N ILE A 76 13.50 29.68 37.11
CA ILE A 76 14.72 29.89 36.33
C ILE A 76 14.67 29.02 35.06
N THR A 77 14.28 27.76 35.23
CA THR A 77 14.12 26.80 34.14
C THR A 77 13.21 25.67 34.59
N PHE A 78 12.52 25.05 33.64
CA PHE A 78 11.77 23.81 33.82
C PHE A 78 11.93 22.96 32.56
N ALA A 79 11.66 21.66 32.70
CA ALA A 79 11.64 20.73 31.60
C ALA A 79 10.52 19.70 31.81
N ILE A 80 9.95 19.22 30.72
CA ILE A 80 8.89 18.22 30.71
C ILE A 80 9.34 17.07 29.81
N CYS A 81 9.13 15.84 30.26
CA CYS A 81 9.31 14.63 29.48
C CYS A 81 8.00 13.87 29.42
N GLU A 82 7.65 13.42 28.22
CA GLU A 82 6.47 12.61 27.94
C GLU A 82 6.89 11.24 27.43
N TYR A 83 6.30 10.18 27.99
CA TYR A 83 6.47 8.81 27.55
C TYR A 83 5.13 8.20 27.22
N ASN A 84 4.95 7.80 25.96
CA ASN A 84 3.73 7.18 25.46
C ASN A 84 3.51 5.77 26.05
N GLU A 85 2.33 5.24 25.81
CA GLU A 85 1.88 3.92 26.26
C GLU A 85 2.81 2.77 25.84
N LYS A 86 3.42 2.83 24.65
CA LYS A 86 4.36 1.79 24.17
C LYS A 86 5.59 1.71 25.05
N VAL A 87 6.22 2.85 25.36
CA VAL A 87 7.38 2.88 26.25
C VAL A 87 7.01 2.42 27.67
N VAL A 88 5.80 2.78 28.13
CA VAL A 88 5.30 2.34 29.45
C VAL A 88 5.08 0.84 29.48
N ASP A 89 4.54 0.23 28.43
CA ASP A 89 4.34 -1.22 28.32
C ASP A 89 5.68 -1.97 28.27
N GLU A 90 6.69 -1.43 27.59
CA GLU A 90 8.04 -2.01 27.50
C GLU A 90 8.82 -1.94 28.82
N LEU A 91 8.85 -0.76 29.44
CA LEU A 91 9.68 -0.49 30.62
C LEU A 91 8.97 -0.74 31.95
N ASN A 92 7.64 -0.82 31.95
CA ASN A 92 6.75 -0.69 33.10
C ASN A 92 6.66 0.75 33.68
N PRO A 93 5.57 1.08 34.42
CA PRO A 93 5.33 2.45 34.90
C PRO A 93 6.39 2.97 35.87
N LYS A 94 7.01 2.11 36.68
CA LYS A 94 8.02 2.53 37.66
C LYS A 94 9.31 2.94 36.96
N LYS A 95 9.86 2.08 36.08
CA LYS A 95 11.08 2.41 35.35
C LYS A 95 10.88 3.59 34.40
N THR A 96 9.70 3.72 33.80
CA THR A 96 9.37 4.87 32.95
C THR A 96 9.40 6.18 33.72
N SER A 97 8.85 6.23 34.94
CA SER A 97 8.93 7.41 35.81
C SER A 97 10.37 7.74 36.22
N GLN A 98 11.16 6.72 36.59
CA GLN A 98 12.58 6.89 36.92
C GLN A 98 13.37 7.48 35.74
N LEU A 99 13.18 6.92 34.54
CA LEU A 99 13.79 7.42 33.30
C LEU A 99 13.34 8.85 33.01
N GLY A 100 12.05 9.14 33.17
CA GLY A 100 11.52 10.48 32.95
C GLY A 100 12.07 11.53 33.88
N MET A 101 12.33 11.19 35.14
CA MET A 101 12.98 12.09 36.11
C MET A 101 14.43 12.39 35.72
N VAL A 102 15.17 11.37 35.28
CA VAL A 102 16.55 11.52 34.79
C VAL A 102 16.56 12.47 33.58
N ASP A 103 15.69 12.22 32.61
CA ASP A 103 15.65 12.97 31.36
C ASP A 103 15.15 14.40 31.54
N SER A 104 14.15 14.63 32.40
CA SER A 104 13.67 15.99 32.69
C SER A 104 14.76 16.81 33.37
N ILE A 105 15.53 16.25 34.29
CA ILE A 105 16.67 16.93 34.93
C ILE A 105 17.76 17.27 33.89
N LYS A 106 18.13 16.32 33.03
CA LYS A 106 19.15 16.54 32.00
C LYS A 106 18.74 17.59 30.96
N LYS A 107 17.44 17.79 30.76
CA LYS A 107 16.89 18.80 29.83
C LYS A 107 16.75 20.20 30.43
N LEU A 108 17.00 20.39 31.73
CA LEU A 108 17.01 21.72 32.33
C LEU A 108 18.11 22.58 31.68
N ARG A 109 17.76 23.82 31.31
CA ARG A 109 18.72 24.75 30.66
C ARG A 109 19.81 25.21 31.63
N VAL A 110 19.48 25.25 32.91
CA VAL A 110 20.39 25.57 34.01
C VAL A 110 20.58 24.31 34.83
N LYS A 111 21.84 23.92 35.04
CA LYS A 111 22.19 22.71 35.78
C LYS A 111 21.93 22.94 37.29
N PRO A 112 21.09 22.12 37.96
CA PRO A 112 20.97 22.16 39.41
C PRO A 112 22.23 21.61 40.10
N GLU A 113 22.55 22.16 41.26
CA GLU A 113 23.60 21.63 42.15
C GLU A 113 23.10 20.43 42.96
N LEU A 114 21.78 20.36 43.20
CA LEU A 114 21.11 19.28 43.92
C LEU A 114 19.69 19.04 43.37
N CYS A 115 19.35 17.78 43.10
CA CYS A 115 18.04 17.39 42.56
C CYS A 115 17.17 16.73 43.64
N LEU A 116 16.00 17.28 43.91
CA LEU A 116 15.01 16.71 44.83
C LEU A 116 14.02 15.86 44.03
N ILE A 117 13.94 14.58 44.36
CA ILE A 117 13.17 13.57 43.63
C ILE A 117 12.00 13.10 44.50
N ASP A 118 10.77 13.14 43.98
CA ASP A 118 9.62 12.58 44.70
C ASP A 118 9.66 11.05 44.72
N GLY A 119 9.77 10.44 45.90
CA GLY A 119 9.44 9.05 46.17
C GLY A 119 10.29 7.95 45.51
N GLU A 120 11.10 8.27 44.49
CA GLU A 120 11.84 7.31 43.68
C GLU A 120 13.33 7.29 44.00
N ASP A 121 13.93 6.11 43.81
CA ASP A 121 15.39 5.92 43.93
C ASP A 121 15.97 5.87 42.51
N ILE A 122 16.79 6.85 42.16
CA ILE A 122 17.35 7.02 40.81
C ILE A 122 18.82 7.37 40.92
N TYR A 123 19.61 7.00 39.90
CA TYR A 123 21.00 7.44 39.77
C TYR A 123 21.12 8.34 38.55
N ILE A 124 21.76 9.50 38.73
CA ILE A 124 22.04 10.44 37.64
C ILE A 124 23.53 10.74 37.68
N GLU A 125 24.25 10.29 36.66
CA GLU A 125 25.68 10.55 36.52
C GLU A 125 25.97 12.06 36.50
N ASN A 126 26.93 12.52 37.30
CA ASN A 126 27.34 13.93 37.42
C ASN A 126 26.33 14.89 38.07
N TYR A 127 25.33 14.37 38.79
CA TYR A 127 24.38 15.16 39.58
C TYR A 127 24.31 14.65 41.02
N LYS A 128 24.15 15.56 41.99
CA LYS A 128 23.75 15.21 43.35
C LYS A 128 22.22 15.14 43.40
N PHE A 129 21.67 14.16 44.09
CA PHE A 129 20.22 14.01 44.25
C PHE A 129 19.86 13.58 45.67
N LEU A 130 18.65 13.93 46.09
CA LEU A 130 18.04 13.50 47.34
C LEU A 130 16.63 13.00 47.05
N LYS A 131 16.39 11.75 47.44
CA LYS A 131 15.06 11.17 47.46
C LYS A 131 14.26 11.74 48.62
N ILE A 132 13.11 12.33 48.33
CA ILE A 132 12.19 12.86 49.33
C ILE A 132 10.90 12.06 49.27
N ILE A 133 10.56 11.37 50.35
CA ILE A 133 9.30 10.62 50.44
C ILE A 133 8.16 11.62 50.65
N LYS A 134 7.14 11.61 49.78
CA LYS A 134 6.05 12.61 49.76
C LYS A 134 6.60 14.04 49.64
N GLY A 135 7.58 14.20 48.76
CA GLY A 135 8.24 15.46 48.48
C GLY A 135 7.30 16.54 47.96
N ASP A 136 6.24 16.18 47.24
CA ASP A 136 5.17 17.08 46.81
C ASP A 136 4.43 17.78 47.99
N ASN A 137 4.47 17.19 49.18
CA ASN A 137 3.91 17.75 50.40
C ASN A 137 4.91 18.57 51.21
N LEU A 138 6.21 18.29 51.06
CA LEU A 138 7.29 18.83 51.88
C LEU A 138 8.12 19.90 51.17
N SER A 139 8.43 19.73 49.89
CA SER A 139 9.28 20.61 49.09
C SER A 139 8.44 21.51 48.17
N LEU A 140 8.79 22.79 48.13
CA LEU A 140 8.13 23.74 47.23
C LEU A 140 8.46 23.40 45.77
N SER A 141 9.70 23.06 45.48
CA SER A 141 10.18 22.71 44.15
C SER A 141 9.51 21.44 43.60
N ILE A 142 9.36 20.39 44.42
CA ILE A 142 8.66 19.17 44.00
C ILE A 142 7.16 19.44 43.82
N ALA A 143 6.52 20.20 44.72
CA ALA A 143 5.12 20.60 44.55
C ALA A 143 4.88 21.38 43.25
N CYS A 144 5.82 22.25 42.86
CA CYS A 144 5.77 22.96 41.58
C CYS A 144 5.89 21.99 40.40
N ALA A 145 6.83 21.05 40.43
CA ALA A 145 6.97 20.01 39.41
C ALA A 145 5.70 19.17 39.26
N SER A 146 5.06 18.80 40.38
CA SER A 146 3.78 18.08 40.41
C SER A 146 2.70 18.81 39.62
N ILE A 147 2.57 20.13 39.84
CA ILE A 147 1.58 20.97 39.14
C ILE A 147 1.90 21.06 37.65
N ILE A 148 3.17 21.28 37.28
CA ILE A 148 3.61 21.34 35.88
C ILE A 148 3.27 20.06 35.14
N ALA A 149 3.68 18.91 35.68
CA ALA A 149 3.43 17.61 35.08
C ALA A 149 1.93 17.32 34.96
N LYS A 150 1.16 17.63 36.01
CA LYS A 150 -0.29 17.40 36.06
C LYS A 150 -1.06 18.23 35.03
N VAL A 151 -0.79 19.52 34.92
CA VAL A 151 -1.46 20.40 33.96
C VAL A 151 -1.13 19.98 32.53
N TYR A 152 0.15 19.72 32.24
CA TYR A 152 0.56 19.26 30.92
C TYR A 152 -0.14 17.96 30.51
N ARG A 153 -0.15 16.96 31.39
CA ARG A 153 -0.84 15.69 31.11
C ARG A 153 -2.36 15.87 30.97
N ASP A 154 -2.99 16.69 31.81
CA ASP A 154 -4.44 16.91 31.72
C ASP A 154 -4.85 17.59 30.42
N ARG A 155 -4.00 18.48 29.87
CA ARG A 155 -4.18 19.08 28.54
C ARG A 155 -4.12 18.00 27.43
N ILE A 156 -3.16 17.08 27.48
CA ILE A 156 -3.10 15.92 26.57
C ILE A 156 -4.38 15.08 26.67
N MET A 157 -4.82 14.75 27.89
CA MET A 157 -6.04 13.95 28.07
C MET A 157 -7.30 14.66 27.57
N ASN A 158 -7.34 16.00 27.62
CA ASN A 158 -8.43 16.79 27.04
C ASN A 158 -8.40 16.73 25.51
N MET A 159 -7.22 16.76 24.88
CA MET A 159 -7.09 16.54 23.43
C MET A 159 -7.58 15.14 23.03
N TYR A 160 -7.22 14.10 23.79
CA TYR A 160 -7.76 12.75 23.57
C TYR A 160 -9.27 12.67 23.77
N HIS A 161 -9.87 13.49 24.63
CA HIS A 161 -11.32 13.55 24.76
C HIS A 161 -11.98 14.10 23.49
N THR A 162 -11.39 15.12 22.85
CA THR A 162 -11.88 15.66 21.57
C THR A 162 -11.89 14.59 20.48
N SER A 163 -10.84 13.77 20.41
CA SER A 163 -10.76 12.67 19.44
C SER A 163 -11.64 11.47 19.81
N PHE A 164 -11.83 11.21 21.10
CA PHE A 164 -12.52 10.03 21.62
C PHE A 164 -13.55 10.41 22.71
N PRO A 165 -14.63 11.13 22.36
CA PRO A 165 -15.56 11.68 23.35
C PRO A 165 -16.25 10.58 24.19
N ASN A 166 -16.52 9.42 23.57
CA ASN A 166 -17.17 8.26 24.19
C ASN A 166 -16.39 7.67 25.37
N TYR A 167 -15.08 7.90 25.45
CA TYR A 167 -14.22 7.40 26.53
C TYR A 167 -14.15 8.36 27.72
N ASN A 168 -14.71 9.57 27.63
CA ASN A 168 -14.83 10.54 28.73
C ASN A 168 -13.50 10.88 29.44
N PHE A 169 -12.43 11.02 28.64
CA PHE A 169 -11.10 11.35 29.16
C PHE A 169 -11.05 12.67 29.93
N ILE A 170 -11.96 13.60 29.66
CA ILE A 170 -12.08 14.85 30.43
C ILE A 170 -12.34 14.61 31.91
N LYS A 171 -13.05 13.53 32.29
CA LYS A 171 -13.31 13.17 33.70
C LYS A 171 -12.35 12.12 34.24
N ASN A 172 -12.09 11.04 33.50
CA ASN A 172 -11.29 9.93 34.02
C ASN A 172 -9.78 10.12 33.84
N LYS A 173 -9.33 11.03 32.96
CA LYS A 173 -7.92 11.34 32.67
C LYS A 173 -7.06 10.09 32.37
N GLY A 174 -7.65 9.04 31.80
CA GLY A 174 -7.01 7.79 31.43
C GLY A 174 -6.91 6.74 32.56
N TYR A 175 -7.39 7.06 33.76
CA TYR A 175 -7.38 6.13 34.91
C TYR A 175 -8.49 5.08 34.83
N CYS A 176 -8.30 3.96 35.52
CA CYS A 176 -9.21 2.81 35.58
C CYS A 176 -10.51 3.08 36.36
N THR A 177 -11.23 4.15 36.02
CA THR A 177 -12.55 4.44 36.57
C THR A 177 -13.60 3.50 35.98
N LYS A 178 -14.70 3.26 36.69
CA LYS A 178 -15.82 2.42 36.21
C LYS A 178 -16.27 2.81 34.80
N LYS A 179 -16.48 4.12 34.55
CA LYS A 179 -16.88 4.65 33.24
C LYS A 179 -15.85 4.40 32.14
N HIS A 180 -14.57 4.44 32.47
CA HIS A 180 -13.51 4.19 31.49
C HIS A 180 -13.43 2.70 31.14
N ILE A 181 -13.61 1.81 32.11
CA ILE A 181 -13.68 0.35 31.87
C ILE A 181 -14.92 0.01 31.03
N GLU A 182 -16.08 0.59 31.35
CA GLU A 182 -17.31 0.42 30.56
C GLU A 182 -17.13 0.91 29.11
N ALA A 183 -16.48 2.06 28.92
CA ALA A 183 -16.16 2.57 27.59
C ALA A 183 -15.18 1.66 26.83
N LEU A 184 -14.11 1.19 27.48
CA LEU A 184 -13.16 0.23 26.92
C LEU A 184 -13.85 -1.08 26.47
N GLN A 185 -14.80 -1.58 27.25
CA GLN A 185 -15.57 -2.78 26.90
C GLN A 185 -16.56 -2.55 25.76
N SER A 186 -17.15 -1.36 25.67
CA SER A 186 -18.19 -1.04 24.68
C SER A 186 -17.64 -0.58 23.34
N TYR A 187 -16.52 0.14 23.36
CA TYR A 187 -15.96 0.82 22.19
C TYR A 187 -14.59 0.27 21.76
N GLY A 188 -14.02 -0.69 22.51
CA GLY A 188 -12.77 -1.36 22.17
C GLY A 188 -11.52 -0.71 22.75
N ILE A 189 -10.36 -1.15 22.26
CA ILE A 189 -9.04 -0.68 22.69
C ILE A 189 -8.58 0.40 21.72
N LEU A 190 -8.25 1.58 22.25
CA LEU A 190 -7.56 2.66 21.51
C LEU A 190 -6.04 2.53 21.58
N ASP A 191 -5.32 3.09 20.61
CA ASP A 191 -3.85 3.12 20.52
C ASP A 191 -3.16 3.77 21.73
N ILE A 192 -3.88 4.63 22.46
CA ILE A 192 -3.37 5.30 23.66
C ILE A 192 -3.50 4.44 24.93
N HIS A 193 -4.06 3.23 24.83
CA HIS A 193 -4.15 2.31 25.96
C HIS A 193 -2.87 1.50 26.13
N ARG A 194 -2.52 1.26 27.39
CA ARG A 194 -1.40 0.39 27.79
C ARG A 194 -1.88 -1.06 27.78
N LEU A 195 -1.40 -1.85 26.83
CA LEU A 195 -1.84 -3.23 26.60
C LEU A 195 -1.44 -4.18 27.74
N SER A 196 -0.41 -3.81 28.52
CA SER A 196 0.02 -4.58 29.70
C SER A 196 -0.92 -4.42 30.91
N TYR A 197 -1.82 -3.42 30.89
CA TYR A 197 -2.72 -3.17 32.02
C TYR A 197 -3.89 -4.14 32.00
N LYS A 198 -4.14 -4.78 33.16
CA LYS A 198 -5.15 -5.85 33.30
C LYS A 198 -6.50 -5.56 32.65
N PRO A 199 -7.16 -4.39 32.81
CA PRO A 199 -8.46 -4.15 32.16
C PRO A 199 -8.38 -4.16 30.63
N VAL A 200 -7.30 -3.64 30.06
CA VAL A 200 -7.04 -3.58 28.61
C VAL A 200 -6.68 -4.96 28.09
N TYR A 201 -5.81 -5.67 28.80
CA TYR A 201 -5.43 -7.05 28.49
C TYR A 201 -6.65 -7.98 28.41
N LEU A 202 -7.60 -7.89 29.35
CA LEU A 202 -8.80 -8.76 29.34
C LEU A 202 -9.70 -8.52 28.13
N VAL A 203 -9.84 -7.26 27.68
CA VAL A 203 -10.58 -6.95 26.46
C VAL A 203 -9.83 -7.46 25.22
N LYS A 204 -8.50 -7.32 25.21
CA LYS A 204 -7.62 -7.83 24.15
C LYS A 204 -7.76 -9.35 24.01
N GLU A 205 -7.68 -10.07 25.12
CA GLU A 205 -7.80 -11.54 25.17
C GLU A 205 -9.17 -12.02 24.68
N LYS A 206 -10.25 -11.34 25.08
CA LYS A 206 -11.60 -11.65 24.58
C LYS A 206 -11.75 -11.43 23.08
N LEU A 207 -11.13 -10.39 22.53
CA LEU A 207 -11.12 -10.13 21.09
C LEU A 207 -10.27 -11.14 20.32
N MET A 208 -9.25 -11.73 20.96
CA MET A 208 -8.30 -12.65 20.32
C MET A 208 -8.80 -14.09 20.22
N ASN A 209 -9.72 -14.56 21.07
CA ASN A 209 -10.20 -15.96 21.02
C ASN A 209 -11.26 -16.19 19.93
N PHE A 210 -11.08 -17.24 19.11
CA PHE A 210 -12.07 -17.69 18.14
C PHE A 210 -13.05 -18.69 18.78
N ASN A 211 -14.35 -18.51 18.53
CA ASN A 211 -15.35 -19.44 19.04
C ASN A 211 -15.45 -20.68 18.12
N LYS A 212 -14.81 -21.79 18.50
CA LYS A 212 -14.91 -23.08 17.77
C LYS A 212 -16.33 -23.68 17.75
N GLN A 213 -17.30 -23.07 18.44
CA GLN A 213 -18.72 -23.42 18.27
C GLN A 213 -19.37 -22.78 17.03
N ASN A 214 -18.66 -21.89 16.32
CA ASN A 214 -19.07 -21.31 15.03
C ASN A 214 -19.58 -22.41 14.08
N GLU A 215 -20.77 -22.19 13.51
CA GLU A 215 -21.48 -23.20 12.70
C GLU A 215 -20.71 -23.53 11.44
N LEU A 216 -20.22 -22.52 10.72
CA LEU A 216 -19.45 -22.68 9.49
C LEU A 216 -18.12 -23.42 9.72
N TYR A 217 -17.45 -23.17 10.85
CA TYR A 217 -16.27 -23.94 11.26
C TYR A 217 -16.61 -25.42 11.47
N LYS A 218 -17.72 -25.72 12.15
CA LYS A 218 -18.16 -27.11 12.36
C LYS A 218 -18.56 -27.79 11.05
N GLU A 219 -19.24 -27.07 10.15
CA GLU A 219 -19.58 -27.56 8.82
C GLU A 219 -18.32 -27.95 8.05
N TRP A 220 -17.29 -27.08 8.07
CA TRP A 220 -16.01 -27.38 7.43
C TRP A 220 -15.32 -28.60 8.04
N MET A 221 -15.28 -28.71 9.37
CA MET A 221 -14.63 -29.83 10.07
C MET A 221 -15.36 -31.16 9.86
N ASN A 222 -16.70 -31.14 9.78
CA ASN A 222 -17.53 -32.34 9.68
C ASN A 222 -17.81 -32.75 8.22
N SER A 223 -17.52 -31.88 7.25
CA SER A 223 -17.72 -32.17 5.83
C SER A 223 -16.91 -33.39 5.38
N LYS A 224 -17.53 -34.22 4.53
CA LYS A 224 -16.88 -35.36 3.89
C LYS A 224 -16.14 -34.99 2.60
N THR A 225 -16.43 -33.83 2.03
CA THR A 225 -15.87 -33.37 0.76
C THR A 225 -14.59 -32.57 0.94
N ILE A 226 -14.40 -31.94 2.10
CA ILE A 226 -13.17 -31.22 2.43
C ILE A 226 -12.02 -32.21 2.62
N SER A 227 -10.92 -31.95 1.92
CA SER A 227 -9.71 -32.76 1.98
C SER A 227 -9.10 -32.79 3.39
N GLU A 228 -8.44 -33.90 3.73
CA GLU A 228 -7.73 -34.03 5.00
C GLU A 228 -6.59 -33.00 5.13
N GLU A 229 -6.00 -32.53 4.03
CA GLU A 229 -5.02 -31.44 4.06
C GLU A 229 -5.63 -30.14 4.61
N LEU A 230 -6.79 -29.72 4.09
CA LEU A 230 -7.45 -28.49 4.55
C LEU A 230 -7.95 -28.64 6.00
N LYS A 231 -8.48 -29.80 6.39
CA LYS A 231 -8.85 -30.06 7.80
C LYS A 231 -7.65 -29.99 8.74
N ASN A 232 -6.52 -30.58 8.35
CA ASN A 232 -5.29 -30.50 9.14
C ASN A 232 -4.76 -29.07 9.26
N GLN A 233 -4.92 -28.22 8.23
CA GLN A 233 -4.62 -26.80 8.36
C GLN A 233 -5.52 -26.14 9.43
N LEU A 234 -6.84 -26.37 9.39
CA LEU A 234 -7.78 -25.82 10.38
C LEU A 234 -7.47 -26.25 11.82
N ILE A 235 -7.07 -27.50 12.02
CA ILE A 235 -6.67 -28.02 13.34
C ILE A 235 -5.45 -27.26 13.89
N ASN A 236 -4.51 -26.93 13.00
CA ASN A 236 -3.25 -26.27 13.35
C ASN A 236 -3.33 -24.74 13.37
N TYR A 237 -4.44 -24.14 12.93
CA TYR A 237 -4.64 -22.70 12.99
C TYR A 237 -4.75 -22.20 14.44
N ASN A 238 -4.02 -21.12 14.73
CA ASN A 238 -4.22 -20.35 15.94
C ASN A 238 -5.54 -19.53 15.86
N ASN A 239 -5.93 -18.87 16.95
CA ASN A 239 -7.19 -18.13 16.97
C ASN A 239 -7.25 -16.99 15.94
N GLU A 240 -6.15 -16.28 15.66
CA GLU A 240 -6.13 -15.21 14.67
C GLU A 240 -6.35 -15.77 13.26
N GLN A 241 -5.69 -16.88 12.93
CA GLN A 241 -5.87 -17.57 11.65
C GLN A 241 -7.29 -18.10 11.48
N LEU A 242 -7.91 -18.65 12.53
CA LEU A 242 -9.31 -19.09 12.50
C LEU A 242 -10.28 -17.91 12.31
N LYS A 243 -10.02 -16.76 12.93
CA LYS A 243 -10.81 -15.54 12.69
C LYS A 243 -10.70 -15.09 11.24
N VAL A 244 -9.49 -15.04 10.67
CA VAL A 244 -9.31 -14.71 9.25
C VAL A 244 -10.05 -15.71 8.36
N ALA A 245 -10.00 -17.01 8.68
CA ALA A 245 -10.63 -18.06 7.90
C ALA A 245 -12.17 -18.04 7.94
N PHE A 246 -12.80 -17.67 9.07
CA PHE A 246 -14.25 -17.86 9.29
C PHE A 246 -15.04 -16.61 9.72
N GLU A 247 -14.37 -15.53 10.14
CA GLU A 247 -15.01 -14.24 10.45
C GLU A 247 -14.86 -13.23 9.29
N ASN A 248 -14.02 -13.54 8.28
CA ASN A 248 -13.91 -12.78 7.05
C ASN A 248 -14.35 -13.64 5.86
N LYS A 249 -14.97 -13.02 4.85
CA LYS A 249 -15.27 -13.64 3.55
C LYS A 249 -14.34 -13.03 2.50
N LEU A 250 -13.74 -13.86 1.65
CA LEU A 250 -13.07 -13.32 0.46
C LEU A 250 -14.10 -12.62 -0.44
N GLU A 251 -13.89 -11.34 -0.68
CA GLU A 251 -14.80 -10.56 -1.52
C GLU A 251 -14.48 -10.77 -3.00
N PHE A 252 -15.53 -10.99 -3.80
CA PHE A 252 -15.44 -10.91 -5.26
C PHE A 252 -15.26 -9.45 -5.66
N GLY A 253 -14.00 -9.07 -5.83
CA GLY A 253 -13.59 -7.72 -6.16
C GLY A 253 -13.85 -7.35 -7.62
N THR A 254 -13.47 -6.12 -7.95
CA THR A 254 -13.86 -5.49 -9.22
C THR A 254 -13.19 -6.05 -10.50
N ALA A 255 -12.28 -7.01 -10.35
CA ALA A 255 -11.61 -7.71 -11.45
C ALA A 255 -11.45 -9.22 -11.15
N GLY A 256 -12.21 -9.72 -10.18
CA GLY A 256 -12.11 -11.09 -9.65
C GLY A 256 -11.64 -11.16 -8.20
N VAL A 257 -11.11 -12.32 -7.78
CA VAL A 257 -10.76 -12.61 -6.37
C VAL A 257 -9.26 -12.81 -6.23
N ARG A 258 -8.67 -12.32 -5.13
CA ARG A 258 -7.32 -12.68 -4.69
C ARG A 258 -7.34 -12.97 -3.21
N GLY A 259 -6.56 -13.94 -2.77
CA GLY A 259 -6.47 -14.30 -1.36
C GLY A 259 -5.25 -15.16 -1.07
N ILE A 260 -4.93 -15.27 0.22
CA ILE A 260 -3.91 -16.20 0.69
C ILE A 260 -4.48 -17.62 0.59
N LEU A 261 -3.67 -18.56 0.09
CA LEU A 261 -4.02 -19.97 0.03
C LEU A 261 -4.23 -20.53 1.45
N GLY A 262 -5.33 -21.24 1.67
CA GLY A 262 -5.61 -21.81 2.98
C GLY A 262 -7.02 -22.38 3.12
N ALA A 263 -7.29 -22.97 4.27
CA ALA A 263 -8.58 -23.54 4.60
C ALA A 263 -9.56 -22.49 5.16
N GLY A 264 -10.86 -22.71 4.91
CA GLY A 264 -11.94 -21.82 5.28
C GLY A 264 -12.34 -20.82 4.18
N PRO A 265 -13.54 -20.23 4.27
CA PRO A 265 -14.10 -19.30 3.27
C PRO A 265 -13.39 -17.94 3.19
N GLY A 266 -12.60 -17.57 4.21
CA GLY A 266 -11.75 -16.38 4.21
C GLY A 266 -10.40 -16.57 3.49
N HIS A 267 -10.11 -17.78 2.99
CA HIS A 267 -8.89 -18.10 2.24
C HIS A 267 -9.21 -18.59 0.83
N PHE A 268 -8.21 -18.48 -0.06
CA PHE A 268 -8.34 -18.92 -1.44
C PHE A 268 -8.08 -20.42 -1.53
N ASN A 269 -9.05 -21.19 -2.01
CA ASN A 269 -8.97 -22.64 -2.16
C ASN A 269 -9.92 -23.16 -3.24
N GLU A 270 -10.01 -24.48 -3.39
CA GLU A 270 -10.89 -25.13 -4.37
C GLU A 270 -12.37 -24.72 -4.25
N TYR A 271 -12.86 -24.40 -3.05
CA TYR A 271 -14.25 -23.96 -2.85
C TYR A 271 -14.44 -22.52 -3.33
N THR A 272 -13.46 -21.65 -3.14
CA THR A 272 -13.44 -20.32 -3.76
C THR A 272 -13.50 -20.43 -5.29
N ILE A 273 -12.71 -21.34 -5.89
CA ILE A 273 -12.73 -21.59 -7.34
C ILE A 273 -14.12 -22.06 -7.79
N LYS A 274 -14.75 -23.00 -7.06
CA LYS A 274 -16.10 -23.48 -7.34
C LYS A 274 -17.11 -22.34 -7.29
N GLU A 275 -17.16 -21.57 -6.20
CA GLU A 275 -18.11 -20.46 -6.03
C GLU A 275 -18.03 -19.46 -7.18
N VAL A 276 -16.82 -18.98 -7.47
CA VAL A 276 -16.60 -17.98 -8.52
C VAL A 276 -16.97 -18.54 -9.89
N THR A 277 -16.59 -19.78 -10.18
CA THR A 277 -16.87 -20.40 -11.49
C THR A 277 -18.35 -20.68 -11.69
N ILE A 278 -19.07 -21.13 -10.65
CA ILE A 278 -20.53 -21.33 -10.69
C ILE A 278 -21.23 -19.99 -10.91
N GLY A 279 -20.85 -18.94 -10.16
CA GLY A 279 -21.39 -17.61 -10.32
C GLY A 279 -21.18 -17.06 -11.75
N TYR A 280 -19.98 -17.28 -12.30
CA TYR A 280 -19.65 -16.88 -13.65
C TYR A 280 -20.39 -17.71 -14.73
N ALA A 281 -20.50 -19.02 -14.55
CA ALA A 281 -21.26 -19.88 -15.46
C ALA A 281 -22.74 -19.47 -15.54
N ARG A 282 -23.37 -19.19 -14.38
CA ARG A 282 -24.75 -18.66 -14.31
C ARG A 282 -24.88 -17.32 -15.04
N TYR A 283 -23.88 -16.46 -14.93
CA TYR A 283 -23.82 -15.20 -15.66
C TYR A 283 -23.74 -15.41 -17.17
N LEU A 284 -22.83 -16.28 -17.64
CA LEU A 284 -22.67 -16.59 -19.07
C LEU A 284 -23.94 -17.23 -19.66
N LEU A 285 -24.57 -18.16 -18.94
CA LEU A 285 -25.85 -18.77 -19.35
C LEU A 285 -26.94 -17.73 -19.57
N LYS A 286 -26.98 -16.68 -18.73
CA LYS A 286 -27.98 -15.62 -18.85
C LYS A 286 -27.65 -14.63 -19.95
N LYS A 287 -26.38 -14.27 -20.12
CA LYS A 287 -25.92 -13.26 -21.08
C LYS A 287 -25.82 -13.81 -22.51
N TYR A 288 -25.42 -15.07 -22.66
CA TYR A 288 -25.10 -15.72 -23.94
C TYR A 288 -25.83 -17.07 -24.12
N PRO A 289 -27.17 -17.13 -23.98
CA PRO A 289 -27.91 -18.40 -23.94
C PRO A 289 -27.80 -19.24 -25.22
N GLN A 290 -27.45 -18.64 -26.36
CA GLN A 290 -27.32 -19.32 -27.65
C GLN A 290 -25.86 -19.50 -28.10
N ASP A 291 -24.90 -19.07 -27.28
CA ASP A 291 -23.51 -18.84 -27.70
C ASP A 291 -22.50 -19.60 -26.83
N LEU A 292 -22.95 -20.52 -25.96
CA LEU A 292 -22.09 -21.27 -25.04
C LEU A 292 -21.02 -22.11 -25.73
N SER A 293 -21.25 -22.48 -27.01
CA SER A 293 -20.30 -23.18 -27.86
C SER A 293 -19.09 -22.33 -28.28
N ARG A 294 -19.17 -21.00 -28.16
CA ARG A 294 -18.00 -20.09 -28.32
C ARG A 294 -17.00 -20.27 -27.18
N GLY A 295 -17.46 -20.69 -26.00
CA GLY A 295 -16.63 -21.13 -24.88
C GLY A 295 -15.85 -20.05 -24.16
N VAL A 296 -15.01 -20.48 -23.20
CA VAL A 296 -14.18 -19.63 -22.34
C VAL A 296 -12.73 -20.07 -22.40
N VAL A 297 -11.79 -19.13 -22.58
CA VAL A 297 -10.34 -19.42 -22.58
C VAL A 297 -9.78 -19.34 -21.17
N ILE A 298 -9.05 -20.36 -20.73
CA ILE A 298 -8.54 -20.48 -19.37
C ILE A 298 -7.03 -20.62 -19.41
N GLY A 299 -6.34 -19.72 -18.71
CA GLY A 299 -4.89 -19.78 -18.47
C GLY A 299 -4.57 -19.61 -17.00
N HIS A 300 -3.28 -19.75 -16.67
CA HIS A 300 -2.80 -19.61 -15.31
C HIS A 300 -1.30 -19.26 -15.27
N ASP A 301 -0.82 -18.81 -14.11
CA ASP A 301 0.62 -18.61 -13.84
C ASP A 301 1.25 -19.80 -13.08
N ASN A 302 2.49 -19.62 -12.64
CA ASN A 302 3.30 -20.63 -11.93
C ASN A 302 2.93 -20.81 -10.44
N ARG A 303 1.87 -20.17 -9.92
CA ARG A 303 1.56 -20.24 -8.48
C ARG A 303 1.08 -21.62 -8.06
N LYS A 304 1.22 -21.89 -6.77
CA LYS A 304 0.77 -23.16 -6.19
C LYS A 304 -0.72 -23.35 -6.46
N PHE A 305 -1.07 -24.56 -6.95
CA PHE A 305 -2.41 -24.97 -7.34
C PHE A 305 -3.01 -24.28 -8.58
N SER A 306 -2.31 -23.35 -9.23
CA SER A 306 -2.84 -22.62 -10.39
C SER A 306 -3.23 -23.55 -11.54
N LYS A 307 -2.43 -24.59 -11.81
CA LYS A 307 -2.70 -25.60 -12.83
C LYS A 307 -3.95 -26.43 -12.50
N GLU A 308 -4.05 -26.91 -11.27
CA GLU A 308 -5.17 -27.70 -10.75
C GLU A 308 -6.46 -26.88 -10.73
N PHE A 309 -6.39 -25.62 -10.32
CA PHE A 309 -7.52 -24.70 -10.31
C PHE A 309 -8.00 -24.36 -11.73
N ALA A 310 -7.10 -24.14 -12.68
CA ALA A 310 -7.47 -23.93 -14.08
C ALA A 310 -8.22 -25.15 -14.67
N LYS A 311 -7.77 -26.36 -14.33
CA LYS A 311 -8.48 -27.59 -14.70
C LYS A 311 -9.86 -27.67 -14.04
N LEU A 312 -9.95 -27.40 -12.73
CA LEU A 312 -11.21 -27.38 -11.99
C LEU A 312 -12.22 -26.39 -12.59
N VAL A 313 -11.76 -25.20 -12.99
CA VAL A 313 -12.59 -24.22 -13.72
C VAL A 313 -13.17 -24.82 -14.99
N ALA A 314 -12.34 -25.45 -15.82
CA ALA A 314 -12.77 -26.06 -17.07
C ALA A 314 -13.84 -27.13 -16.83
N GLU A 315 -13.62 -28.04 -15.87
CA GLU A 315 -14.56 -29.13 -15.57
C GLU A 315 -15.92 -28.61 -15.04
N ILE A 316 -15.91 -27.54 -14.26
CA ILE A 316 -17.15 -26.92 -13.77
C ILE A 316 -17.89 -26.26 -14.95
N LEU A 317 -17.21 -25.49 -15.80
CA LEU A 317 -17.84 -24.85 -16.96
C LEU A 317 -18.50 -25.87 -17.90
N THR A 318 -17.85 -27.00 -18.17
CA THR A 318 -18.43 -28.03 -19.04
C THR A 318 -19.67 -28.68 -18.42
N SER A 319 -19.78 -28.75 -17.10
CA SER A 319 -21.01 -29.21 -16.43
C SER A 319 -22.22 -28.29 -16.66
N PHE A 320 -21.99 -27.03 -17.04
CA PHE A 320 -23.02 -26.08 -17.49
C PHE A 320 -23.20 -26.06 -19.02
N SER A 321 -22.66 -27.05 -19.74
CA SER A 321 -22.63 -27.11 -21.21
C SER A 321 -21.89 -25.94 -21.87
N ILE A 322 -20.94 -25.33 -21.15
CA ILE A 322 -20.08 -24.26 -21.66
C ILE A 322 -18.78 -24.87 -22.13
N LYS A 323 -18.38 -24.59 -23.38
CA LYS A 323 -17.10 -25.04 -23.90
C LYS A 323 -15.95 -24.37 -23.12
N ALA A 324 -14.92 -25.14 -22.76
CA ALA A 324 -13.74 -24.65 -22.06
C ALA A 324 -12.48 -24.89 -22.91
N TYR A 325 -11.67 -23.85 -23.10
CA TYR A 325 -10.38 -23.94 -23.77
C TYR A 325 -9.24 -23.89 -22.75
N LEU A 326 -8.41 -24.93 -22.73
CA LEU A 326 -7.14 -24.95 -22.01
C LEU A 326 -5.98 -24.86 -23.02
N PHE A 327 -4.82 -24.42 -22.58
CA PHE A 327 -3.62 -24.54 -23.41
C PHE A 327 -3.11 -25.98 -23.41
N GLU A 328 -2.25 -26.31 -24.39
CA GLU A 328 -1.66 -27.65 -24.52
C GLU A 328 -1.05 -28.09 -23.18
N ASN A 329 -1.35 -29.32 -22.76
CA ASN A 329 -0.96 -29.91 -21.47
C ASN A 329 -1.35 -29.11 -20.21
N ASN A 330 -2.27 -28.14 -20.34
CA ASN A 330 -2.58 -27.15 -19.31
C ASN A 330 -1.29 -26.52 -18.76
N GLU A 331 -0.45 -26.04 -19.67
CA GLU A 331 0.74 -25.26 -19.34
C GLU A 331 0.38 -23.81 -19.02
N MET A 332 1.16 -23.18 -18.14
CA MET A 332 0.98 -21.78 -17.79
C MET A 332 1.10 -20.88 -19.04
N LYS A 333 0.34 -19.77 -19.06
CA LYS A 333 0.38 -18.78 -20.14
C LYS A 333 0.18 -17.36 -19.61
N PRO A 334 0.84 -16.37 -20.24
CA PRO A 334 0.69 -14.97 -19.86
C PRO A 334 -0.78 -14.50 -19.87
N THR A 335 -1.11 -13.60 -18.94
CA THR A 335 -2.36 -12.83 -18.98
C THR A 335 -2.65 -12.25 -20.37
N PRO A 336 -1.71 -11.56 -21.06
CA PRO A 336 -1.97 -11.01 -22.39
C PRO A 336 -2.29 -12.06 -23.45
N VAL A 337 -1.74 -13.28 -23.36
CA VAL A 337 -2.04 -14.37 -24.30
C VAL A 337 -3.49 -14.85 -24.14
N VAL A 338 -4.01 -14.91 -22.90
CA VAL A 338 -5.43 -15.23 -22.65
C VAL A 338 -6.35 -14.15 -23.19
N SER A 339 -6.01 -12.87 -22.97
CA SER A 339 -6.77 -11.74 -23.55
C SER A 339 -6.79 -11.80 -25.09
N PHE A 340 -5.64 -12.06 -25.72
CA PHE A 340 -5.53 -12.22 -27.17
C PHE A 340 -6.33 -13.42 -27.70
N ALA A 341 -6.15 -14.59 -27.10
CA ALA A 341 -6.78 -15.83 -27.53
C ALA A 341 -8.31 -15.78 -27.38
N THR A 342 -8.82 -15.15 -26.31
CA THR A 342 -10.26 -14.93 -26.12
C THR A 342 -10.87 -14.24 -27.34
N ARG A 343 -10.23 -13.18 -27.82
CA ARG A 343 -10.69 -12.42 -28.99
C ARG A 343 -10.54 -13.21 -30.28
N LYS A 344 -9.40 -13.88 -30.47
CA LYS A 344 -9.11 -14.62 -31.70
C LYS A 344 -9.99 -15.84 -31.91
N LEU A 345 -10.34 -16.53 -30.83
CA LEU A 345 -11.30 -17.64 -30.86
C LEU A 345 -12.76 -17.18 -30.88
N ASN A 346 -13.01 -15.86 -30.77
CA ASN A 346 -14.33 -15.30 -30.56
C ASN A 346 -15.05 -15.96 -29.37
N ALA A 347 -14.31 -16.22 -28.28
CA ALA A 347 -14.85 -16.81 -27.07
C ALA A 347 -15.77 -15.82 -26.33
N ILE A 348 -16.71 -16.33 -25.51
CA ILE A 348 -17.63 -15.49 -24.71
C ILE A 348 -16.99 -14.98 -23.41
N GLY A 349 -15.75 -15.38 -23.12
CA GLY A 349 -14.96 -14.83 -22.03
C GLY A 349 -13.60 -15.50 -21.85
N GLY A 350 -12.84 -14.99 -20.90
CA GLY A 350 -11.55 -15.52 -20.51
C GLY A 350 -11.38 -15.58 -18.99
N ILE A 351 -10.51 -16.46 -18.50
CA ILE A 351 -10.16 -16.62 -17.09
C ILE A 351 -8.65 -16.78 -16.97
N VAL A 352 -8.05 -16.10 -15.98
CA VAL A 352 -6.64 -16.32 -15.62
C VAL A 352 -6.55 -16.62 -14.13
N ILE A 353 -6.02 -17.78 -13.77
CA ILE A 353 -5.69 -18.12 -12.38
C ILE A 353 -4.31 -17.57 -12.05
N THR A 354 -4.29 -16.42 -11.37
CA THR A 354 -3.08 -15.70 -11.00
C THR A 354 -3.37 -14.65 -9.93
N ALA A 355 -2.41 -14.42 -9.04
CA ALA A 355 -2.35 -13.23 -8.18
C ALA A 355 -1.34 -12.18 -8.68
N SER A 356 -0.95 -12.22 -9.95
CA SER A 356 0.03 -11.32 -10.59
C SER A 356 1.34 -11.28 -9.80
N HIS A 357 1.71 -10.14 -9.24
CA HIS A 357 2.96 -9.90 -8.51
C HIS A 357 2.85 -10.08 -6.98
N ASN A 358 1.73 -10.58 -6.45
CA ASN A 358 1.59 -10.85 -5.01
C ASN A 358 2.62 -11.90 -4.51
N PRO A 359 2.92 -11.98 -3.20
CA PRO A 359 3.79 -13.03 -2.65
C PRO A 359 3.33 -14.47 -2.95
N ALA A 360 4.21 -15.46 -2.74
CA ALA A 360 4.03 -16.86 -3.11
C ALA A 360 2.76 -17.51 -2.53
N GLU A 361 2.39 -17.11 -1.32
CA GLU A 361 1.24 -17.63 -0.59
C GLU A 361 -0.12 -17.17 -1.15
N TYR A 362 -0.12 -16.21 -2.08
CA TYR A 362 -1.35 -15.73 -2.73
C TYR A 362 -1.64 -16.50 -4.01
N ASN A 363 -2.94 -16.68 -4.28
CA ASN A 363 -3.43 -16.99 -5.61
C ASN A 363 -4.68 -16.14 -5.92
N GLY A 364 -5.18 -16.19 -7.15
CA GLY A 364 -6.26 -15.34 -7.60
C GLY A 364 -6.96 -15.84 -8.86
N TYR A 365 -8.05 -15.16 -9.20
CA TYR A 365 -8.95 -15.50 -10.29
C TYR A 365 -9.34 -14.21 -10.99
N LYS A 366 -8.87 -13.98 -12.22
CA LYS A 366 -9.27 -12.84 -13.07
C LYS A 366 -10.29 -13.29 -14.11
N ILE A 367 -11.27 -12.43 -14.42
CA ILE A 367 -12.32 -12.72 -15.42
C ILE A 367 -12.33 -11.65 -16.52
N TYR A 368 -12.47 -12.10 -17.76
CA TYR A 368 -12.49 -11.30 -18.97
C TYR A 368 -13.77 -11.51 -19.76
N ASP A 369 -14.26 -10.47 -20.42
CA ASP A 369 -15.38 -10.53 -21.35
C ASP A 369 -14.97 -11.10 -22.72
N GLU A 370 -15.93 -11.19 -23.64
CA GLU A 370 -15.71 -11.66 -25.02
C GLU A 370 -14.75 -10.78 -25.85
N ASN A 371 -14.50 -9.54 -25.40
CA ASN A 371 -13.54 -8.63 -26.01
C ASN A 371 -12.13 -8.80 -25.44
N GLY A 372 -11.92 -9.73 -24.50
CA GLY A 372 -10.65 -9.91 -23.80
C GLY A 372 -10.33 -8.79 -22.80
N CYS A 373 -11.31 -7.94 -22.46
CA CYS A 373 -11.20 -6.91 -21.44
C CYS A 373 -11.52 -7.52 -20.08
N GLN A 374 -10.84 -7.10 -19.00
CA GLN A 374 -11.28 -7.43 -17.64
C GLN A 374 -12.71 -6.91 -17.42
N LEU A 375 -13.53 -7.67 -16.68
CA LEU A 375 -14.91 -7.29 -16.40
C LEU A 375 -15.02 -5.95 -15.65
N ILE A 376 -16.01 -5.15 -16.04
CA ILE A 376 -16.37 -3.89 -15.34
C ILE A 376 -17.29 -4.15 -14.14
N ASP A 377 -17.44 -3.14 -13.29
CA ASP A 377 -18.13 -3.26 -12.01
C ASP A 377 -19.57 -3.80 -12.14
N SER A 378 -20.32 -3.37 -13.17
CA SER A 378 -21.69 -3.82 -13.40
C SER A 378 -21.80 -5.35 -13.57
N ASP A 379 -20.86 -5.94 -14.29
CA ASP A 379 -20.85 -7.37 -14.56
C ASP A 379 -20.39 -8.14 -13.31
N THR A 380 -19.38 -7.63 -12.61
CA THR A 380 -18.89 -8.24 -11.37
C THR A 380 -19.93 -8.25 -10.25
N LEU A 381 -20.78 -7.22 -10.16
CA LEU A 381 -21.89 -7.17 -9.21
C LEU A 381 -22.94 -8.24 -9.48
N ILE A 382 -23.25 -8.51 -10.75
CA ILE A 382 -24.19 -9.59 -11.12
C ILE A 382 -23.61 -10.96 -10.74
N ILE A 383 -22.33 -11.20 -11.04
CA ILE A 383 -21.64 -12.44 -10.67
C ILE A 383 -21.61 -12.61 -9.15
N SER A 384 -21.30 -11.55 -8.40
CA SER A 384 -21.28 -11.55 -6.93
C SER A 384 -22.65 -11.92 -6.33
N LYS A 385 -23.74 -11.48 -6.95
CA LYS A 385 -25.10 -11.94 -6.59
C LYS A 385 -25.28 -13.43 -6.84
N TYR A 386 -24.92 -13.94 -8.01
CA TYR A 386 -25.01 -15.38 -8.30
C TYR A 386 -24.14 -16.25 -7.39
N ILE A 387 -23.00 -15.73 -6.92
CA ILE A 387 -22.15 -16.37 -5.91
C ILE A 387 -22.87 -16.41 -4.56
N SER A 388 -23.50 -15.30 -4.16
CA SER A 388 -24.24 -15.21 -2.90
C SER A 388 -25.49 -16.10 -2.86
N ASP A 389 -26.06 -16.42 -4.02
CA ASP A 389 -27.18 -17.34 -4.20
C ASP A 389 -26.75 -18.84 -4.23
N ILE A 390 -25.48 -19.16 -3.96
CA ILE A 390 -25.02 -20.55 -3.87
C ILE A 390 -25.31 -21.09 -2.46
N GLU A 391 -26.20 -22.08 -2.39
CA GLU A 391 -26.44 -22.84 -1.17
C GLU A 391 -25.49 -24.03 -1.09
N ASN A 392 -24.94 -24.28 0.11
CA ASN A 392 -24.13 -25.45 0.44
C ASN A 392 -23.01 -25.77 -0.58
N ILE A 393 -22.03 -24.88 -0.70
CA ILE A 393 -20.87 -25.08 -1.58
C ILE A 393 -20.07 -26.35 -1.26
N LEU A 394 -20.06 -26.78 0.00
CA LEU A 394 -19.27 -27.93 0.44
C LEU A 394 -19.76 -29.23 -0.21
N ASP A 395 -21.07 -29.41 -0.35
CA ASP A 395 -21.67 -30.58 -0.99
C ASP A 395 -21.93 -30.39 -2.49
N TRP A 396 -21.50 -29.25 -3.07
CA TRP A 396 -21.72 -28.98 -4.48
C TRP A 396 -20.86 -29.88 -5.37
N ASN A 397 -21.52 -30.60 -6.27
CA ASN A 397 -20.91 -31.57 -7.20
C ASN A 397 -21.14 -31.15 -8.66
N TYR A 398 -20.21 -31.51 -9.54
CA TYR A 398 -20.30 -31.31 -10.98
C TYR A 398 -20.07 -32.62 -11.74
N LYS A 399 -20.64 -32.71 -12.94
CA LYS A 399 -20.33 -33.78 -13.90
C LYS A 399 -19.56 -33.17 -15.06
N VAL A 400 -18.29 -33.55 -15.19
CA VAL A 400 -17.46 -33.11 -16.32
C VAL A 400 -17.99 -33.67 -17.63
N ASP A 401 -18.00 -32.82 -18.65
CA ASP A 401 -18.12 -33.23 -20.04
C ASP A 401 -16.77 -33.01 -20.74
N LEU A 402 -16.06 -34.10 -21.04
CA LEU A 402 -14.74 -34.05 -21.65
C LEU A 402 -14.81 -33.65 -23.13
N GLU A 403 -15.95 -33.82 -23.81
CA GLU A 403 -16.13 -33.41 -25.21
C GLU A 403 -16.22 -31.88 -25.37
N LEU A 404 -16.41 -31.18 -24.25
CA LEU A 404 -16.45 -29.72 -24.16
C LEU A 404 -15.13 -29.09 -23.71
N ILE A 405 -14.08 -29.89 -23.45
CA ILE A 405 -12.74 -29.39 -23.16
C ILE A 405 -11.90 -29.42 -24.44
N TYR A 406 -11.47 -28.24 -24.89
CA TYR A 406 -10.69 -28.04 -26.11
C TYR A 406 -9.31 -27.50 -25.79
N THR A 407 -8.35 -27.78 -26.68
CA THR A 407 -7.03 -27.16 -26.63
C THR A 407 -7.02 -25.91 -27.50
N VAL A 408 -6.45 -24.80 -26.99
CA VAL A 408 -6.17 -23.61 -27.80
C VAL A 408 -5.18 -23.98 -28.91
N ASP A 409 -5.56 -23.74 -30.16
CA ASP A 409 -4.73 -24.09 -31.30
C ASP A 409 -3.41 -23.29 -31.33
N LYS A 410 -2.31 -23.97 -31.68
CA LYS A 410 -0.97 -23.36 -31.74
C LYS A 410 -0.87 -22.20 -32.73
N SER A 411 -1.71 -22.16 -33.77
CA SER A 411 -1.81 -21.04 -34.70
C SER A 411 -2.17 -19.73 -34.00
N ILE A 412 -3.01 -19.76 -32.94
CA ILE A 412 -3.35 -18.58 -32.15
C ILE A 412 -2.12 -18.03 -31.41
N LEU A 413 -1.28 -18.91 -30.87
CA LEU A 413 -0.01 -18.52 -30.25
C LEU A 413 0.97 -17.95 -31.28
N ASN A 414 1.03 -18.56 -32.47
CA ASN A 414 1.86 -18.05 -33.57
C ASN A 414 1.41 -16.66 -34.03
N GLU A 415 0.10 -16.41 -34.11
CA GLU A 415 -0.47 -15.09 -34.41
C GLU A 415 -0.12 -14.05 -33.33
N TYR A 416 -0.13 -14.44 -32.05
CA TYR A 416 0.31 -13.57 -30.96
C TYR A 416 1.79 -13.21 -31.11
N CYS A 417 2.67 -14.20 -31.29
CA CYS A 417 4.09 -13.98 -31.53
C CYS A 417 4.34 -13.09 -32.77
N LEU A 418 3.58 -13.30 -33.84
CA LEU A 418 3.65 -12.46 -35.05
C LEU A 418 3.24 -11.02 -34.76
N MET A 419 2.20 -10.79 -33.95
CA MET A 419 1.80 -9.45 -33.51
C MET A 419 2.94 -8.77 -32.74
N ILE A 420 3.60 -9.46 -31.81
CA ILE A 420 4.77 -8.93 -31.07
C ILE A 420 5.91 -8.57 -32.03
N ASN A 421 6.29 -9.49 -32.93
CA ASN A 421 7.34 -9.24 -33.92
C ASN A 421 7.00 -8.07 -34.84
N ASN A 422 5.71 -7.83 -35.10
CA ASN A 422 5.25 -6.72 -35.93
C ASN A 422 5.31 -5.35 -35.26
N LEU A 423 5.57 -5.27 -33.96
CA LEU A 423 5.77 -4.00 -33.26
C LEU A 423 7.06 -3.27 -33.63
N GLN A 424 8.03 -4.00 -34.19
CA GLN A 424 9.32 -3.45 -34.58
C GLN A 424 9.22 -2.56 -35.82
N PHE A 425 9.84 -1.39 -35.76
CA PHE A 425 10.01 -0.49 -36.90
C PHE A 425 11.22 -0.86 -37.79
N TYR A 426 12.20 -1.62 -37.26
CA TYR A 426 13.49 -1.91 -37.90
C TYR A 426 13.82 -3.41 -37.91
N LYS A 427 12.91 -4.26 -38.43
CA LYS A 427 12.98 -5.74 -38.36
C LYS A 427 14.25 -6.40 -38.94
N GLU A 428 14.82 -5.83 -40.00
CA GLU A 428 15.90 -6.47 -40.78
C GLU A 428 17.30 -5.89 -40.49
N GLN A 429 17.43 -5.05 -39.47
CA GLN A 429 18.72 -4.46 -39.11
C GLN A 429 19.49 -5.34 -38.12
N ASP A 430 20.80 -5.43 -38.33
CA ASP A 430 21.71 -6.09 -37.39
C ASP A 430 21.60 -5.44 -36.00
N ARG A 431 21.45 -6.28 -34.97
CA ARG A 431 21.37 -5.82 -33.59
C ARG A 431 22.74 -5.48 -33.01
N ASN A 432 23.84 -5.67 -33.74
CA ASN A 432 25.20 -5.35 -33.31
C ASN A 432 25.55 -5.96 -31.95
N ASN A 433 25.16 -7.23 -31.74
CA ASN A 433 25.30 -7.94 -30.46
C ASN A 433 24.68 -7.17 -29.27
N PHE A 434 23.54 -6.51 -29.46
CA PHE A 434 22.86 -5.79 -28.39
C PHE A 434 22.34 -6.78 -27.34
N LYS A 435 22.97 -6.72 -26.17
CA LYS A 435 22.83 -7.68 -25.08
C LYS A 435 21.86 -7.21 -24.00
N ILE A 436 21.03 -8.14 -23.55
CA ILE A 436 19.95 -7.92 -22.58
C ILE A 436 20.03 -9.01 -21.50
N ILE A 437 19.87 -8.60 -20.25
CA ILE A 437 19.65 -9.52 -19.13
C ILE A 437 18.15 -9.63 -18.90
N TYR A 438 17.64 -10.83 -18.82
CA TYR A 438 16.20 -11.08 -18.74
C TYR A 438 15.83 -11.97 -17.56
N SER A 439 14.75 -11.61 -16.86
CA SER A 439 14.16 -12.39 -15.78
C SER A 439 12.64 -12.39 -15.90
N ALA A 440 12.04 -13.57 -16.08
CA ALA A 440 10.59 -13.75 -15.99
C ALA A 440 10.10 -14.00 -14.56
N VAL A 441 11.01 -13.98 -13.57
CA VAL A 441 10.65 -14.12 -12.14
C VAL A 441 9.91 -15.46 -11.89
N ASN A 442 10.41 -16.53 -12.51
CA ASN A 442 9.83 -17.88 -12.54
C ASN A 442 8.45 -17.99 -13.22
N GLY A 443 8.01 -16.93 -13.89
CA GLY A 443 6.68 -16.79 -14.48
C GLY A 443 6.57 -17.15 -15.97
N THR A 444 5.40 -16.84 -16.49
CA THR A 444 4.91 -17.14 -17.84
C THR A 444 5.70 -16.46 -18.96
N GLY A 445 6.39 -15.35 -18.66
CA GLY A 445 7.21 -14.63 -19.62
C GLY A 445 8.41 -15.43 -20.16
N SER A 446 8.85 -16.49 -19.46
CA SER A 446 9.99 -17.33 -19.86
C SER A 446 9.82 -17.98 -21.23
N GLU A 447 8.59 -18.34 -21.60
CA GLU A 447 8.29 -19.01 -22.87
C GLU A 447 8.34 -18.06 -24.07
N PHE A 448 8.11 -16.76 -23.86
CA PHE A 448 7.85 -15.79 -24.93
C PHE A 448 9.00 -14.81 -25.13
N SER A 449 9.25 -13.91 -24.18
CA SER A 449 10.11 -12.74 -24.41
C SER A 449 11.55 -13.11 -24.80
N PRO A 450 12.25 -14.06 -24.11
CA PRO A 450 13.61 -14.43 -24.50
C PRO A 450 13.69 -14.99 -25.91
N LYS A 451 12.73 -15.86 -26.26
CA LYS A 451 12.65 -16.48 -27.57
C LYS A 451 12.42 -15.43 -28.66
N LEU A 452 11.40 -14.58 -28.49
CA LEU A 452 11.06 -13.53 -29.46
C LEU A 452 12.22 -12.53 -29.63
N LEU A 453 12.88 -12.13 -28.55
CA LEU A 453 14.04 -11.23 -28.63
C LEU A 453 15.20 -11.88 -29.42
N ARG A 454 15.52 -13.15 -29.16
CA ARG A 454 16.56 -13.87 -29.92
C ARG A 454 16.20 -14.03 -31.39
N GLU A 455 14.94 -14.35 -31.70
CA GLU A 455 14.44 -14.46 -33.06
C GLU A 455 14.57 -13.13 -33.84
N ASN A 456 14.53 -11.99 -33.16
CA ASN A 456 14.74 -10.66 -33.75
C ASN A 456 16.19 -10.15 -33.61
N GLY A 457 17.14 -11.04 -33.34
CA GLY A 457 18.60 -10.80 -33.41
C GLY A 457 19.25 -10.30 -32.12
N TYR A 458 18.53 -10.18 -31.00
CA TYR A 458 19.12 -9.72 -29.74
C TYR A 458 19.84 -10.85 -28.99
N GLU A 459 20.91 -10.51 -28.28
CA GLU A 459 21.57 -11.45 -27.36
C GLU A 459 20.89 -11.39 -26.00
N VAL A 460 20.26 -12.50 -25.58
CA VAL A 460 19.51 -12.56 -24.31
C VAL A 460 20.19 -13.50 -23.33
N ILE A 461 20.60 -12.94 -22.20
CA ILE A 461 21.13 -13.64 -21.04
C ILE A 461 19.99 -13.79 -20.03
N GLU A 462 19.47 -15.01 -19.91
CA GLU A 462 18.44 -15.31 -18.92
C GLU A 462 19.08 -15.50 -17.55
N VAL A 463 18.42 -14.96 -16.52
CA VAL A 463 18.76 -15.23 -15.12
C VAL A 463 18.29 -16.65 -14.80
N GLU A 464 19.22 -17.59 -14.76
CA GLU A 464 18.98 -19.04 -14.66
C GLU A 464 18.01 -19.38 -13.51
N GLU A 465 18.20 -18.73 -12.36
CA GLU A 465 17.38 -18.94 -11.16
C GLU A 465 15.92 -18.49 -11.32
N HIS A 466 15.62 -17.68 -12.33
CA HIS A 466 14.32 -17.06 -12.59
C HIS A 466 13.68 -17.53 -13.93
N SER A 467 14.33 -18.42 -14.69
CA SER A 467 13.92 -18.82 -16.05
C SER A 467 13.18 -20.17 -16.13
N PHE A 468 12.68 -20.67 -15.00
CA PHE A 468 11.88 -21.89 -14.94
C PHE A 468 10.71 -21.75 -13.95
N GLU A 469 9.71 -22.61 -14.08
CA GLU A 469 8.52 -22.62 -13.21
C GLU A 469 8.90 -22.99 -11.76
N ASP A 470 8.72 -22.04 -10.83
CA ASP A 470 8.88 -22.25 -9.39
C ASP A 470 7.79 -21.47 -8.64
N SER A 471 6.82 -22.17 -8.06
CA SER A 471 5.72 -21.57 -7.32
C SER A 471 6.13 -20.91 -6.00
N THR A 472 7.34 -21.19 -5.51
CA THR A 472 7.82 -20.70 -4.21
C THR A 472 8.53 -19.35 -4.32
N PHE A 473 8.92 -18.95 -5.53
CA PHE A 473 9.70 -17.73 -5.80
C PHE A 473 10.97 -17.63 -4.93
N LYS A 474 11.60 -18.77 -4.61
CA LYS A 474 12.63 -18.84 -3.57
C LYS A 474 13.82 -17.92 -3.83
N ASN A 475 14.27 -17.83 -5.07
CA ASN A 475 15.42 -16.99 -5.47
C ASN A 475 15.03 -15.54 -5.78
N VAL A 476 13.74 -15.28 -5.98
CA VAL A 476 13.17 -13.96 -6.25
C VAL A 476 12.84 -13.21 -4.95
N GLY A 477 12.26 -13.90 -3.97
CA GLY A 477 11.64 -13.28 -2.80
C GLY A 477 10.25 -12.72 -3.10
N ASN A 478 10.17 -11.48 -3.56
CA ASN A 478 8.89 -10.85 -3.96
C ASN A 478 8.87 -10.66 -5.48
N PRO A 479 7.88 -11.20 -6.20
CA PRO A 479 7.90 -11.20 -7.66
C PRO A 479 7.44 -9.89 -8.30
N ASN A 480 7.22 -8.83 -7.51
CA ASN A 480 6.87 -7.53 -8.03
C ASN A 480 8.11 -6.79 -8.59
N PRO A 481 8.14 -6.46 -9.90
CA PRO A 481 9.23 -5.67 -10.49
C PRO A 481 9.34 -4.27 -9.90
N GLU A 482 8.35 -3.79 -9.14
CA GLU A 482 8.41 -2.55 -8.37
C GLU A 482 9.33 -2.63 -7.14
N PHE A 483 9.69 -3.82 -6.65
CA PHE A 483 10.40 -3.99 -5.38
C PHE A 483 11.80 -4.60 -5.56
N GLU A 484 12.75 -4.11 -4.76
CA GLU A 484 14.16 -4.52 -4.78
C GLU A 484 14.43 -6.04 -4.76
N PRO A 485 13.67 -6.90 -4.03
CA PRO A 485 13.93 -8.34 -4.03
C PRO A 485 14.00 -8.97 -5.42
N ALA A 486 13.10 -8.58 -6.34
CA ALA A 486 13.06 -9.11 -7.72
C ALA A 486 14.34 -8.82 -8.52
N TRP A 487 15.09 -7.78 -8.16
CA TRP A 487 16.25 -7.28 -8.90
C TRP A 487 17.58 -7.89 -8.47
N LYS A 488 17.62 -8.57 -7.31
CA LYS A 488 18.86 -9.05 -6.69
C LYS A 488 19.69 -9.96 -7.60
N TYR A 489 19.08 -10.95 -8.22
CA TYR A 489 19.78 -11.85 -9.16
C TYR A 489 20.07 -11.17 -10.50
N PRO A 490 19.11 -10.48 -11.15
CA PRO A 490 19.38 -9.71 -12.36
C PRO A 490 20.61 -8.79 -12.25
N TYR A 491 20.78 -8.06 -11.14
CA TYR A 491 21.98 -7.23 -10.93
C TYR A 491 23.28 -8.03 -10.81
N LYS A 492 23.27 -9.23 -10.20
CA LYS A 492 24.47 -10.09 -10.18
C LYS A 492 24.88 -10.56 -11.59
N TYR A 493 23.91 -10.81 -12.46
CA TYR A 493 24.19 -11.10 -13.86
C TYR A 493 24.74 -9.87 -14.57
N ALA A 494 24.26 -8.69 -14.21
CA ALA A 494 24.71 -7.41 -14.74
C ALA A 494 26.15 -7.07 -14.36
N GLU A 495 26.58 -7.42 -13.14
CA GLU A 495 27.99 -7.29 -12.70
C GLU A 495 28.95 -8.16 -13.54
N LYS A 496 28.48 -9.34 -13.97
CA LYS A 496 29.24 -10.28 -14.81
C LYS A 496 29.21 -9.92 -16.30
N ASN A 497 28.20 -9.17 -16.74
CA ASN A 497 27.95 -8.83 -18.15
C ASN A 497 27.90 -7.31 -18.33
N LYS A 498 29.04 -6.64 -18.15
CA LYS A 498 29.16 -5.18 -18.14
C LYS A 498 28.81 -4.52 -19.48
N ASP A 499 28.79 -5.30 -20.57
CA ASP A 499 28.43 -4.90 -21.92
C ASP A 499 26.92 -5.02 -22.20
N ALA A 500 26.14 -5.64 -21.31
CA ALA A 500 24.69 -5.65 -21.39
C ALA A 500 24.13 -4.23 -21.28
N SER A 501 23.13 -3.92 -22.10
CA SER A 501 22.55 -2.57 -22.21
C SER A 501 21.30 -2.39 -21.36
N LEU A 502 20.54 -3.47 -21.15
CA LEU A 502 19.29 -3.47 -20.41
C LEU A 502 19.21 -4.68 -19.47
N ILE A 503 18.52 -4.49 -18.35
CA ILE A 503 17.89 -5.54 -17.56
C ILE A 503 16.38 -5.41 -17.75
N ILE A 504 15.71 -6.51 -18.10
CA ILE A 504 14.27 -6.61 -18.24
C ILE A 504 13.74 -7.62 -17.23
N ILE A 505 12.73 -7.22 -16.46
CA ILE A 505 12.01 -8.09 -15.52
C ILE A 505 10.53 -8.06 -15.86
N GLN A 506 9.90 -9.23 -15.98
CA GLN A 506 8.44 -9.36 -16.09
C GLN A 506 7.88 -10.04 -14.85
N ASP A 507 6.68 -9.63 -14.41
CA ASP A 507 6.00 -10.28 -13.30
C ASP A 507 5.44 -11.66 -13.70
N PRO A 508 4.95 -12.48 -12.74
CA PRO A 508 4.65 -13.89 -13.00
C PRO A 508 3.66 -14.17 -14.14
N ASP A 509 2.68 -13.30 -14.34
CA ASP A 509 1.68 -13.38 -15.41
C ASP A 509 1.99 -12.49 -16.62
N ALA A 510 3.20 -11.92 -16.66
CA ALA A 510 3.78 -11.11 -17.73
C ALA A 510 2.90 -9.96 -18.22
N ASP A 511 2.09 -9.39 -17.32
CA ASP A 511 1.27 -8.21 -17.60
C ASP A 511 2.05 -6.91 -17.29
N ARG A 512 3.13 -6.98 -16.51
CA ARG A 512 4.01 -5.85 -16.17
C ARG A 512 5.45 -6.06 -16.59
N ILE A 513 6.18 -4.95 -16.72
CA ILE A 513 7.59 -4.94 -17.06
C ILE A 513 8.38 -3.87 -16.30
N GLY A 514 9.43 -4.29 -15.59
CA GLY A 514 10.43 -3.43 -14.96
C GLY A 514 11.74 -3.38 -15.73
N ILE A 515 12.38 -2.20 -15.76
CA ILE A 515 13.58 -1.96 -16.57
C ILE A 515 14.69 -1.29 -15.75
N ALA A 516 15.92 -1.75 -15.95
CA ALA A 516 17.12 -0.99 -15.61
C ALA A 516 18.02 -0.83 -16.84
N VAL A 517 18.58 0.35 -17.00
CA VAL A 517 19.39 0.77 -18.15
C VAL A 517 20.85 0.86 -17.72
N ASN A 518 21.76 0.27 -18.49
CA ASN A 518 23.18 0.51 -18.29
C ASN A 518 23.54 1.88 -18.88
N HIS A 519 23.68 2.87 -18.01
CA HIS A 519 24.09 4.21 -18.39
C HIS A 519 25.56 4.41 -17.99
N ASN A 520 26.45 4.22 -18.98
CA ASN A 520 27.90 4.42 -18.84
C ASN A 520 28.54 3.57 -17.72
N GLY A 521 28.10 2.31 -17.58
CA GLY A 521 28.58 1.38 -16.56
C GLY A 521 27.78 1.41 -15.26
N ASN A 522 26.86 2.37 -15.09
CA ASN A 522 25.98 2.46 -13.93
C ASN A 522 24.58 1.96 -14.30
N TRP A 523 24.04 1.03 -13.51
CA TRP A 523 22.68 0.53 -13.71
C TRP A 523 21.66 1.48 -13.08
N VAL A 524 20.83 2.09 -13.92
CA VAL A 524 19.78 3.03 -13.50
C VAL A 524 18.43 2.37 -13.73
N ARG A 525 17.74 2.06 -12.63
CA ARG A 525 16.36 1.58 -12.66
C ARG A 525 15.41 2.73 -12.94
N ILE A 526 14.47 2.52 -13.86
CA ILE A 526 13.43 3.49 -14.20
C ILE A 526 12.05 2.94 -13.84
N ASP A 527 11.15 3.83 -13.42
CA ASP A 527 9.78 3.46 -13.02
C ASP A 527 8.79 3.48 -14.19
N GLY A 528 7.52 3.17 -13.92
CA GLY A 528 6.49 3.16 -14.96
C GLY A 528 6.10 4.56 -15.47
N ASN A 529 6.25 5.60 -14.65
CA ASN A 529 6.07 6.99 -15.06
C ASN A 529 7.22 7.51 -15.92
N GLN A 530 8.37 6.82 -15.96
CA GLN A 530 9.51 7.11 -16.81
C GLN A 530 9.54 6.23 -18.08
N THR A 531 9.25 4.95 -17.91
CA THR A 531 9.23 3.97 -19.02
C THR A 531 8.12 4.27 -20.02
N GLY A 532 6.91 4.64 -19.54
CA GLY A 532 5.79 5.02 -20.41
C GLY A 532 6.14 6.16 -21.39
N PRO A 533 6.59 7.33 -20.91
CA PRO A 533 7.08 8.43 -21.75
C PRO A 533 8.10 8.03 -22.81
N ILE A 534 9.07 7.18 -22.47
CA ILE A 534 10.09 6.70 -23.42
C ILE A 534 9.45 5.86 -24.54
N LEU A 535 8.56 4.93 -24.18
CA LEU A 535 7.82 4.11 -25.15
C LEU A 535 6.93 4.95 -26.06
N ILE A 536 6.24 5.95 -25.48
CA ILE A 536 5.37 6.89 -26.21
C ILE A 536 6.19 7.70 -27.21
N GLU A 537 7.29 8.32 -26.76
CA GLU A 537 8.18 9.09 -27.65
C GLU A 537 8.74 8.21 -28.76
N TRP A 538 9.22 7.01 -28.44
CA TRP A 538 9.73 6.07 -29.44
C TRP A 538 8.66 5.74 -30.48
N LYS A 539 7.51 5.25 -30.03
CA LYS A 539 6.43 4.81 -30.94
C LYS A 539 5.94 5.95 -31.82
N LEU A 540 5.60 7.09 -31.23
CA LEU A 540 5.01 8.20 -31.98
C LEU A 540 6.02 8.88 -32.92
N SER A 541 7.29 9.00 -32.51
CA SER A 541 8.35 9.50 -33.38
C SER A 541 8.55 8.59 -34.60
N GLN A 542 8.58 7.27 -34.41
CA GLN A 542 8.73 6.33 -35.51
C GLN A 542 7.49 6.28 -36.42
N MET A 543 6.28 6.36 -35.86
CA MET A 543 5.05 6.45 -36.66
C MET A 543 5.00 7.72 -37.49
N LYS A 544 5.45 8.85 -36.94
CA LYS A 544 5.58 10.11 -37.68
C LYS A 544 6.62 10.02 -38.79
N LEU A 545 7.81 9.46 -38.51
CA LEU A 545 8.89 9.30 -39.49
C LEU A 545 8.51 8.35 -40.64
N SER A 546 7.79 7.27 -40.34
CA SER A 546 7.31 6.28 -41.31
C SER A 546 5.98 6.65 -41.98
N ASN A 547 5.37 7.79 -41.60
CA ASN A 547 4.06 8.23 -42.07
C ASN A 547 2.95 7.17 -41.86
N THR A 548 2.98 6.50 -40.70
CA THR A 548 2.01 5.45 -40.30
C THR A 548 1.07 5.89 -39.17
N MET A 549 1.14 7.15 -38.75
CA MET A 549 0.21 7.69 -37.76
C MET A 549 -1.24 7.58 -38.25
N PRO A 550 -2.17 6.97 -37.48
CA PRO A 550 -3.55 6.89 -37.89
C PRO A 550 -4.22 8.27 -37.78
N LYS A 551 -5.39 8.41 -38.42
CA LYS A 551 -6.24 9.59 -38.21
C LYS A 551 -6.76 9.60 -36.77
N ASN A 552 -6.89 10.79 -36.17
CA ASN A 552 -7.40 10.95 -34.80
C ASN A 552 -6.73 9.99 -33.79
N PRO A 553 -5.39 9.96 -33.70
CA PRO A 553 -4.69 9.03 -32.83
C PRO A 553 -5.08 9.30 -31.37
N ALA A 554 -5.25 8.24 -30.58
CA ALA A 554 -5.67 8.31 -29.18
C ALA A 554 -4.76 7.50 -28.25
N LEU A 555 -4.37 8.14 -27.14
CA LEU A 555 -3.63 7.54 -26.05
C LEU A 555 -4.51 7.45 -24.80
N TYR A 556 -4.41 6.34 -24.07
CA TYR A 556 -5.17 6.08 -22.84
C TYR A 556 -4.24 6.01 -21.63
N SER A 557 -4.58 6.71 -20.54
CA SER A 557 -3.80 6.65 -19.31
C SER A 557 -4.69 6.84 -18.07
N SER A 558 -4.24 6.36 -16.91
CA SER A 558 -5.07 6.47 -15.70
C SER A 558 -4.99 7.88 -15.09
N PHE A 559 -5.98 8.29 -14.30
CA PHE A 559 -5.97 9.59 -13.60
C PHE A 559 -4.78 9.78 -12.64
N VAL A 560 -4.16 8.69 -12.18
CA VAL A 560 -3.00 8.69 -11.26
C VAL A 560 -1.66 8.43 -11.97
N THR A 561 -1.67 8.31 -13.29
CA THR A 561 -0.47 8.24 -14.12
C THR A 561 0.05 9.65 -14.41
N SER A 562 1.39 9.83 -14.36
CA SER A 562 2.06 11.10 -14.69
C SER A 562 1.64 11.63 -16.05
N ASP A 563 1.43 12.95 -16.14
CA ASP A 563 1.03 13.66 -17.35
C ASP A 563 2.18 13.85 -18.36
N LEU A 564 3.43 13.47 -18.03
CA LEU A 564 4.55 13.59 -18.98
C LEU A 564 4.27 12.83 -20.31
N GLY A 565 3.76 11.60 -20.23
CA GLY A 565 3.41 10.83 -21.43
C GLY A 565 2.25 11.45 -22.21
N ASP A 566 1.24 11.96 -21.49
CA ASP A 566 0.11 12.67 -22.08
C ASP A 566 0.57 13.92 -22.84
N ARG A 567 1.51 14.68 -22.28
CA ARG A 567 2.08 15.89 -22.89
C ARG A 567 2.96 15.58 -24.09
N ILE A 568 3.80 14.55 -24.02
CA ILE A 568 4.59 14.09 -25.17
C ILE A 568 3.67 13.80 -26.36
N ALA A 569 2.62 13.01 -26.12
CA ALA A 569 1.70 12.58 -27.15
C ALA A 569 0.88 13.76 -27.73
N SER A 570 0.28 14.57 -26.87
CA SER A 570 -0.58 15.69 -27.30
C SER A 570 0.21 16.85 -27.90
N GLU A 571 1.22 17.38 -27.19
CA GLU A 571 1.99 18.56 -27.62
C GLU A 571 2.95 18.22 -28.78
N GLY A 572 3.49 16.99 -28.84
CA GLY A 572 4.48 16.58 -29.84
C GLY A 572 3.91 15.99 -31.13
N TYR A 573 2.74 15.34 -31.04
CA TYR A 573 2.22 14.48 -32.10
C TYR A 573 0.72 14.65 -32.39
N ASP A 574 0.03 15.59 -31.74
CA ASP A 574 -1.41 15.84 -31.90
C ASP A 574 -2.26 14.59 -31.58
N VAL A 575 -1.84 13.83 -30.56
CA VAL A 575 -2.57 12.65 -30.07
C VAL A 575 -3.57 13.07 -29.00
N LYS A 576 -4.82 12.61 -29.16
CA LYS A 576 -5.90 12.84 -28.20
C LYS A 576 -5.68 11.98 -26.95
N ILE A 577 -5.87 12.57 -25.77
CA ILE A 577 -5.69 11.87 -24.49
C ILE A 577 -7.05 11.48 -23.92
N VAL A 578 -7.21 10.20 -23.58
CA VAL A 578 -8.38 9.66 -22.90
C VAL A 578 -7.98 9.17 -21.51
N LYS A 579 -8.42 9.89 -20.47
CA LYS A 579 -8.12 9.53 -19.08
C LYS A 579 -9.19 8.60 -18.50
N THR A 580 -8.76 7.59 -17.73
CA THR A 580 -9.67 6.64 -17.07
C THR A 580 -9.34 6.45 -15.59
N LEU A 581 -10.25 5.82 -14.83
CA LEU A 581 -9.91 5.30 -13.50
C LEU A 581 -8.78 4.25 -13.61
N THR A 582 -8.05 4.04 -12.52
CA THR A 582 -7.05 2.96 -12.44
C THR A 582 -7.71 1.60 -12.64
N GLY A 583 -7.03 0.74 -13.38
CA GLY A 583 -7.44 -0.58 -13.82
C GLY A 583 -7.67 -0.59 -15.33
N PHE A 584 -6.89 -1.41 -16.05
CA PHE A 584 -6.97 -1.56 -17.50
C PHE A 584 -8.36 -1.93 -18.05
N LYS A 585 -9.26 -2.46 -17.22
CA LYS A 585 -10.68 -2.64 -17.58
C LYS A 585 -11.34 -1.36 -18.10
N TRP A 586 -11.02 -0.20 -17.51
CA TRP A 586 -11.59 1.08 -17.91
C TRP A 586 -11.01 1.54 -19.24
N MET A 587 -9.70 1.38 -19.43
CA MET A 587 -9.06 1.65 -20.73
C MET A 587 -9.61 0.75 -21.82
N GLY A 588 -9.72 -0.56 -21.57
CA GLY A 588 -10.36 -1.52 -22.47
C GLY A 588 -11.78 -1.09 -22.85
N SER A 589 -12.59 -0.67 -21.86
CA SER A 589 -13.96 -0.19 -22.10
C SER A 589 -14.04 1.08 -22.94
N GLU A 590 -13.05 1.97 -22.85
CA GLU A 590 -13.00 3.19 -23.65
C GLU A 590 -12.44 2.92 -25.06
N ILE A 591 -11.48 2.01 -25.19
CA ILE A 591 -10.95 1.55 -26.48
C ILE A 591 -12.07 0.91 -27.33
N LEU A 592 -13.02 0.20 -26.71
CA LEU A 592 -14.17 -0.36 -27.42
C LEU A 592 -15.09 0.72 -28.04
N LYS A 593 -15.05 1.95 -27.52
CA LYS A 593 -15.87 3.09 -27.99
C LYS A 593 -15.17 3.91 -29.08
N GLU A 594 -13.98 3.51 -29.54
CA GLU A 594 -13.19 4.26 -30.51
C GLU A 594 -13.94 4.58 -31.80
N LYS A 595 -14.66 3.58 -32.34
CA LYS A 595 -15.45 3.75 -33.56
C LYS A 595 -16.55 4.80 -33.40
N GLU A 596 -17.17 4.89 -32.22
CA GLU A 596 -18.23 5.86 -31.92
C GLU A 596 -17.67 7.28 -31.76
N ARG A 597 -16.39 7.40 -31.40
CA ARG A 597 -15.71 8.67 -31.11
C ARG A 597 -14.78 9.15 -32.23
N ASP A 598 -14.70 8.41 -33.32
CA ASP A 598 -13.73 8.63 -34.40
C ASP A 598 -12.30 8.78 -33.85
N LEU A 599 -11.90 7.81 -33.02
CA LEU A 599 -10.56 7.70 -32.43
C LEU A 599 -9.87 6.44 -32.94
N ASN A 600 -8.54 6.45 -32.98
CA ASN A 600 -7.75 5.27 -33.29
C ASN A 600 -6.64 5.06 -32.28
N PHE A 601 -6.62 3.89 -31.65
CA PHE A 601 -5.65 3.53 -30.63
C PHE A 601 -4.21 3.69 -31.10
N VAL A 602 -3.39 4.35 -30.29
CA VAL A 602 -1.93 4.32 -30.45
C VAL A 602 -1.19 3.83 -29.22
N PHE A 603 -1.71 3.99 -28.00
CA PHE A 603 -1.01 3.54 -26.78
C PHE A 603 -1.94 3.53 -25.57
N ALA A 604 -1.70 2.64 -24.60
CA ALA A 604 -2.30 2.74 -23.28
C ALA A 604 -1.30 2.38 -22.18
N TYR A 605 -1.34 3.06 -21.03
CA TYR A 605 -0.49 2.69 -19.90
C TYR A 605 -0.95 3.17 -18.53
N GLU A 606 -0.45 2.46 -17.52
CA GLU A 606 -0.53 2.83 -16.11
C GLU A 606 0.87 3.01 -15.52
N GLU A 607 1.01 3.88 -14.53
CA GLU A 607 2.26 4.13 -13.81
C GLU A 607 2.78 2.88 -13.08
N SER A 608 1.90 1.91 -12.82
CA SER A 608 2.22 0.63 -12.21
C SER A 608 2.80 -0.37 -13.22
N TYR A 609 3.71 0.09 -14.10
CA TYR A 609 4.55 -0.74 -14.97
C TYR A 609 3.77 -1.55 -16.04
N GLY A 610 2.58 -1.09 -16.43
CA GLY A 610 1.68 -1.80 -17.35
C GLY A 610 1.40 -1.01 -18.63
N TYR A 611 1.55 -1.65 -19.79
CA TYR A 611 1.44 -0.98 -21.10
C TYR A 611 0.67 -1.87 -22.10
N VAL A 612 -0.04 -1.24 -23.03
CA VAL A 612 -0.54 -1.87 -24.26
C VAL A 612 -0.10 -1.00 -25.42
N ILE A 613 0.60 -1.65 -26.35
CA ILE A 613 1.22 -1.01 -27.51
C ILE A 613 0.43 -1.33 -28.76
N ASP A 614 -0.05 -2.55 -28.91
CA ASP A 614 -1.02 -2.96 -29.91
C ASP A 614 -2.28 -3.44 -29.19
N SER A 615 -3.43 -2.88 -29.59
CA SER A 615 -4.68 -3.17 -28.90
C SER A 615 -5.18 -4.59 -29.16
N SER A 616 -4.48 -5.43 -29.94
CA SER A 616 -4.84 -6.83 -30.09
C SER A 616 -4.94 -7.58 -28.75
N THR A 617 -4.26 -7.10 -27.71
CA THR A 617 -4.58 -7.38 -26.31
C THR A 617 -5.39 -6.24 -25.68
N ARG A 618 -6.30 -6.57 -24.77
CA ARG A 618 -7.13 -5.60 -24.04
C ARG A 618 -6.81 -5.54 -22.54
N ASP A 619 -5.68 -6.12 -22.16
CA ASP A 619 -5.04 -5.95 -20.87
C ASP A 619 -3.54 -5.74 -21.10
N LYS A 620 -2.85 -5.30 -20.05
CA LYS A 620 -1.42 -5.01 -20.06
C LYS A 620 -0.63 -6.19 -20.63
N ASP A 621 0.37 -5.85 -21.42
CA ASP A 621 1.22 -6.81 -22.10
C ASP A 621 2.70 -6.41 -21.93
N GLY A 622 3.35 -7.03 -20.95
CA GLY A 622 4.77 -6.81 -20.70
C GLY A 622 5.66 -7.32 -21.85
N ILE A 623 5.17 -8.24 -22.69
CA ILE A 623 5.91 -8.83 -23.81
C ILE A 623 5.96 -7.84 -24.97
N GLN A 624 4.85 -7.15 -25.27
CA GLN A 624 4.84 -6.04 -26.22
C GLN A 624 5.84 -4.96 -25.84
N ALA A 625 5.81 -4.55 -24.56
CA ALA A 625 6.70 -3.53 -24.04
C ALA A 625 8.17 -3.96 -24.04
N ALA A 626 8.47 -5.22 -23.73
CA ALA A 626 9.84 -5.75 -23.79
C ALA A 626 10.43 -5.65 -25.20
N MET A 627 9.65 -6.04 -26.23
CA MET A 627 10.09 -5.97 -27.61
C MET A 627 10.33 -4.52 -28.07
N MET A 628 9.35 -3.65 -27.88
CA MET A 628 9.45 -2.26 -28.36
C MET A 628 10.51 -1.45 -27.62
N LEU A 629 10.63 -1.61 -26.30
CA LEU A 629 11.63 -0.87 -25.52
C LEU A 629 13.05 -1.32 -25.86
N THR A 630 13.24 -2.61 -26.11
CA THR A 630 14.54 -3.14 -26.56
C THR A 630 14.94 -2.53 -27.90
N GLU A 631 14.01 -2.47 -28.86
CA GLU A 631 14.28 -1.82 -30.15
C GLU A 631 14.64 -0.33 -29.98
N ALA A 632 13.90 0.39 -29.13
CA ALA A 632 14.21 1.79 -28.82
C ALA A 632 15.64 1.93 -28.27
N ALA A 633 16.00 1.14 -27.26
CA ALA A 633 17.32 1.20 -26.64
C ALA A 633 18.45 0.87 -27.63
N TRP A 634 18.25 -0.16 -28.45
CA TRP A 634 19.18 -0.52 -29.52
C TRP A 634 19.32 0.63 -30.53
N TYR A 635 18.22 1.21 -30.98
CA TYR A 635 18.25 2.26 -31.99
C TYR A 635 18.95 3.52 -31.49
N TYR A 636 18.59 4.02 -30.31
CA TYR A 636 19.20 5.23 -29.75
C TYR A 636 20.69 5.04 -29.48
N LYS A 637 21.09 3.85 -29.00
CA LYS A 637 22.50 3.52 -28.79
C LYS A 637 23.27 3.51 -30.09
N ASN A 638 22.76 2.83 -31.12
CA ASN A 638 23.50 2.70 -32.39
C ASN A 638 23.52 3.98 -33.21
N LYS A 639 22.42 4.72 -33.26
CA LYS A 639 22.30 5.90 -34.12
C LYS A 639 22.86 7.17 -33.48
N TYR A 640 22.74 7.30 -32.17
CA TYR A 640 23.06 8.54 -31.45
C TYR A 640 24.04 8.35 -30.30
N ASN A 641 24.49 7.11 -30.02
CA ASN A 641 25.28 6.79 -28.84
C ASN A 641 24.61 7.25 -27.53
N LYS A 642 23.28 7.17 -27.47
CA LYS A 642 22.45 7.52 -26.32
C LYS A 642 21.86 6.30 -25.65
N THR A 643 21.78 6.29 -24.33
CA THR A 643 20.97 5.32 -23.58
C THR A 643 19.56 5.83 -23.39
N LEU A 644 18.65 4.98 -22.91
CA LEU A 644 17.29 5.42 -22.60
C LEU A 644 17.22 6.46 -21.46
N ILE A 645 18.27 6.56 -20.62
CA ILE A 645 18.38 7.62 -19.62
C ILE A 645 18.65 8.97 -20.29
N ASP A 646 19.51 8.99 -21.32
CA ASP A 646 19.75 10.21 -22.11
C ASP A 646 18.47 10.66 -22.81
N VAL A 647 17.70 9.72 -23.37
CA VAL A 647 16.40 10.01 -24.00
C VAL A 647 15.40 10.58 -22.98
N LEU A 648 15.34 10.01 -21.77
CA LEU A 648 14.49 10.54 -20.70
C LEU A 648 14.92 11.96 -20.30
N ASN A 649 16.22 12.24 -20.23
CA ASN A 649 16.73 13.57 -19.95
C ASN A 649 16.38 14.57 -21.06
N ASP A 650 16.48 14.20 -22.33
CA ASP A 650 16.03 15.04 -23.46
C ASP A 650 14.54 15.40 -23.32
N LEU A 651 13.71 14.42 -22.90
CA LEU A 651 12.28 14.64 -22.65
C LEU A 651 12.05 15.59 -21.47
N TYR A 652 12.82 15.46 -20.39
CA TYR A 652 12.73 16.39 -19.26
C TYR A 652 13.17 17.80 -19.62
N GLU A 653 14.24 17.96 -20.40
CA GLU A 653 14.66 19.29 -20.89
C GLU A 653 13.54 19.96 -21.70
N LYS A 654 12.80 19.19 -22.49
CA LYS A 654 11.72 19.70 -23.33
C LYS A 654 10.44 20.01 -22.54
N TYR A 655 10.02 19.12 -21.65
CA TYR A 655 8.70 19.20 -21.01
C TYR A 655 8.73 19.65 -19.54
N GLY A 656 9.90 19.69 -18.90
CA GLY A 656 10.12 19.90 -17.48
C GLY A 656 10.61 18.61 -16.80
N TYR A 657 11.33 18.74 -15.69
CA TYR A 657 11.86 17.59 -14.95
C TYR A 657 10.80 17.07 -13.98
N TYR A 658 10.39 15.81 -14.17
CA TYR A 658 9.39 15.16 -13.33
C TYR A 658 10.06 14.30 -12.27
N TYR A 659 9.59 14.42 -11.03
CA TYR A 659 9.85 13.46 -9.96
C TYR A 659 8.52 12.86 -9.51
N THR A 660 8.42 11.53 -9.52
CA THR A 660 7.21 10.83 -9.09
C THR A 660 7.49 9.97 -7.85
N HIS A 661 6.52 9.90 -6.95
CA HIS A 661 6.64 9.10 -5.74
C HIS A 661 5.27 8.56 -5.31
N THR A 662 5.25 7.32 -4.80
CA THR A 662 4.01 6.70 -4.30
C THR A 662 4.22 6.22 -2.87
N ILE A 663 3.33 6.63 -1.97
CA ILE A 663 3.31 6.18 -0.57
C ILE A 663 2.10 5.27 -0.36
N ASN A 664 2.36 4.07 0.17
CA ASN A 664 1.32 3.15 0.64
C ASN A 664 1.23 3.24 2.17
N LEU A 665 0.13 3.78 2.68
CA LEU A 665 -0.19 3.78 4.11
C LEU A 665 -1.02 2.54 4.42
N ASN A 666 -0.44 1.59 5.15
CA ASN A 666 -1.14 0.36 5.55
C ASN A 666 -1.81 0.54 6.90
N PHE A 667 -3.02 0.00 7.03
CA PHE A 667 -3.85 -0.01 8.22
C PHE A 667 -4.29 -1.45 8.50
N SER A 668 -4.70 -1.74 9.73
CA SER A 668 -5.49 -2.94 10.03
C SER A 668 -6.95 -2.74 9.62
N ILE A 669 -7.69 -3.84 9.46
CA ILE A 669 -9.13 -3.81 9.13
C ILE A 669 -9.92 -2.96 10.14
N THR A 670 -9.55 -3.04 11.43
CA THR A 670 -10.20 -2.27 12.51
C THR A 670 -9.87 -0.78 12.48
N GLU A 671 -8.79 -0.38 11.80
CA GLU A 671 -8.37 1.01 11.70
C GLU A 671 -9.00 1.76 10.51
N ILE A 672 -9.61 1.08 9.54
CA ILE A 672 -10.18 1.73 8.35
C ILE A 672 -11.18 2.82 8.75
N LYS A 673 -12.19 2.47 9.56
CA LYS A 673 -13.22 3.44 9.97
C LYS A 673 -12.68 4.57 10.85
N SER A 674 -11.71 4.28 11.72
CA SER A 674 -11.18 5.24 12.68
C SER A 674 -10.09 6.15 12.13
N LYS A 675 -9.36 5.73 11.08
CA LYS A 675 -8.23 6.49 10.50
C LYS A 675 -8.47 6.91 9.04
N VAL A 676 -8.93 6.00 8.18
CA VAL A 676 -9.08 6.27 6.73
C VAL A 676 -10.25 7.22 6.46
N GLU A 677 -11.41 6.98 7.06
CA GLU A 677 -12.59 7.84 6.84
C GLU A 677 -12.36 9.29 7.29
N PRO A 678 -11.82 9.56 8.50
CA PRO A 678 -11.52 10.94 8.91
C PRO A 678 -10.49 11.62 8.01
N LEU A 679 -9.44 10.89 7.59
CA LEU A 679 -8.42 11.43 6.69
C LEU A 679 -9.03 11.85 5.35
N MET A 680 -9.85 10.99 4.74
CA MET A 680 -10.52 11.30 3.48
C MET A 680 -11.55 12.41 3.60
N LYS A 681 -12.25 12.51 4.73
CA LYS A 681 -13.16 13.63 5.02
C LYS A 681 -12.39 14.95 5.17
N LYS A 682 -11.26 14.91 5.89
CA LYS A 682 -10.39 16.07 6.09
C LYS A 682 -9.92 16.62 4.75
N LEU A 683 -9.33 15.78 3.89
CA LEU A 683 -8.87 16.20 2.57
C LEU A 683 -9.99 16.72 1.68
N ARG A 684 -11.21 16.17 1.79
CA ARG A 684 -12.34 16.55 0.94
C ARG A 684 -13.02 17.84 1.37
N TYR A 685 -13.10 18.10 2.67
CA TYR A 685 -13.95 19.17 3.21
C TYR A 685 -13.17 20.30 3.88
N ASP A 686 -11.92 20.08 4.27
CA ASP A 686 -11.06 21.19 4.66
C ASP A 686 -10.71 21.99 3.40
N ASN A 687 -10.90 23.31 3.45
CA ASN A 687 -10.50 24.20 2.36
C ASN A 687 -8.98 24.36 2.35
N ILE A 688 -8.27 23.40 1.75
CA ILE A 688 -6.81 23.39 1.65
C ILE A 688 -6.42 24.28 0.45
N GLU A 689 -6.15 25.55 0.73
CA GLU A 689 -5.69 26.51 -0.28
C GLU A 689 -4.18 26.40 -0.57
N LYS A 690 -3.43 25.79 0.36
CA LYS A 690 -1.96 25.71 0.29
C LYS A 690 -1.41 24.48 1.02
N ILE A 691 -0.33 23.89 0.49
CA ILE A 691 0.45 22.85 1.17
C ILE A 691 1.93 23.20 1.08
N GLY A 692 2.54 23.53 2.23
CA GLY A 692 3.88 24.10 2.25
C GLY A 692 3.91 25.43 1.49
N ASP A 693 4.79 25.52 0.49
CA ASP A 693 4.91 26.70 -0.38
C ASP A 693 4.03 26.62 -1.65
N LEU A 694 3.35 25.50 -1.90
CA LEU A 694 2.57 25.26 -3.11
C LEU A 694 1.11 25.67 -2.94
N ASP A 695 0.66 26.61 -3.77
CA ASP A 695 -0.74 27.05 -3.81
C ASP A 695 -1.58 26.02 -4.59
N VAL A 696 -2.68 25.56 -3.97
CA VAL A 696 -3.62 24.62 -4.58
C VAL A 696 -4.46 25.40 -5.60
N MET A 697 -4.35 25.04 -6.87
CA MET A 697 -5.06 25.68 -7.97
C MET A 697 -6.50 25.16 -8.07
N PHE A 698 -6.69 23.84 -8.05
CA PHE A 698 -8.00 23.20 -7.96
C PHE A 698 -7.90 21.76 -7.46
N VAL A 699 -9.04 21.21 -7.04
CA VAL A 699 -9.18 19.83 -6.57
C VAL A 699 -10.27 19.13 -7.36
N GLU A 700 -9.97 17.93 -7.86
CA GLU A 700 -10.95 17.03 -8.45
C GLU A 700 -11.37 15.99 -7.41
N ASP A 701 -12.67 15.90 -7.16
CA ASP A 701 -13.27 14.83 -6.35
C ASP A 701 -14.07 13.88 -7.24
N TYR A 702 -13.58 12.64 -7.31
CA TYR A 702 -14.12 11.62 -8.19
C TYR A 702 -15.25 10.83 -7.52
N LEU A 703 -15.65 11.18 -6.28
CA LEU A 703 -16.63 10.41 -5.50
C LEU A 703 -17.97 10.21 -6.25
N ASN A 704 -18.43 11.23 -6.98
CA ASN A 704 -19.69 11.20 -7.74
C ASN A 704 -19.50 10.89 -9.24
N GLY A 705 -18.28 10.52 -9.65
CA GLY A 705 -17.91 10.31 -11.04
C GLY A 705 -17.46 11.59 -11.72
N LEU A 706 -16.52 11.46 -12.66
CA LEU A 706 -15.96 12.57 -13.43
C LEU A 706 -15.48 12.05 -14.79
N TYR A 707 -15.43 12.88 -15.83
CA TYR A 707 -14.93 12.51 -17.17
C TYR A 707 -15.57 11.24 -17.75
N ASN A 708 -16.89 11.07 -17.58
CA ASN A 708 -17.65 9.88 -17.99
C ASN A 708 -17.21 8.56 -17.33
N MET A 709 -16.52 8.64 -16.19
CA MET A 709 -16.18 7.50 -15.34
C MET A 709 -17.10 7.44 -14.11
N PRO A 710 -17.39 6.23 -13.59
CA PRO A 710 -18.19 6.10 -12.38
C PRO A 710 -17.47 6.64 -11.14
N GLY A 711 -18.23 6.82 -10.07
CA GLY A 711 -17.72 7.33 -8.80
C GLY A 711 -16.66 6.44 -8.16
N GLN A 712 -15.57 7.04 -7.69
CA GLN A 712 -14.53 6.38 -6.92
C GLN A 712 -14.03 7.32 -5.81
N ASN A 713 -13.70 6.76 -4.64
CA ASN A 713 -13.11 7.54 -3.54
C ASN A 713 -11.65 7.92 -3.87
N LEU A 714 -11.50 8.93 -4.72
CA LEU A 714 -10.24 9.47 -5.22
C LEU A 714 -10.36 11.00 -5.18
N LEU A 715 -9.34 11.65 -4.63
CA LEU A 715 -9.15 13.10 -4.71
C LEU A 715 -7.84 13.37 -5.44
N LYS A 716 -7.80 14.43 -6.25
CA LYS A 716 -6.58 14.89 -6.91
C LYS A 716 -6.44 16.40 -6.80
N PHE A 717 -5.33 16.85 -6.23
CA PHE A 717 -5.01 18.26 -6.00
C PHE A 717 -3.98 18.70 -7.02
N TYR A 718 -4.27 19.77 -7.75
CA TYR A 718 -3.37 20.36 -8.72
C TYR A 718 -2.81 21.66 -8.17
N PHE A 719 -1.50 21.87 -8.33
CA PHE A 719 -0.80 23.08 -7.93
C PHE A 719 -0.53 23.98 -9.14
N THR A 720 -0.21 25.24 -8.89
CA THR A 720 0.02 26.26 -9.92
C THR A 720 1.23 26.01 -10.83
N ASP A 721 2.16 25.15 -10.40
CA ASP A 721 3.42 24.85 -11.09
C ASP A 721 3.39 23.54 -11.90
N LYS A 722 2.20 23.02 -12.19
CA LYS A 722 1.92 21.72 -12.85
C LYS A 722 2.13 20.49 -11.96
N SER A 723 2.67 20.63 -10.76
CA SER A 723 2.72 19.53 -9.80
C SER A 723 1.32 19.14 -9.35
N TRP A 724 1.15 17.91 -8.90
CA TRP A 724 -0.11 17.43 -8.33
C TRP A 724 0.13 16.27 -7.37
N PHE A 725 -0.84 16.03 -6.49
CA PHE A 725 -0.91 14.78 -5.74
C PHE A 725 -2.33 14.20 -5.75
N ALA A 726 -2.44 12.88 -5.67
CA ALA A 726 -3.71 12.18 -5.59
C ALA A 726 -3.75 11.23 -4.39
N VAL A 727 -4.93 11.03 -3.83
CA VAL A 727 -5.16 10.13 -2.69
C VAL A 727 -6.32 9.19 -2.98
N ARG A 728 -6.13 7.90 -2.72
CA ARG A 728 -7.15 6.88 -2.92
C ARG A 728 -7.03 5.74 -1.91
N PRO A 729 -8.09 5.44 -1.14
CA PRO A 729 -8.19 4.19 -0.40
C PRO A 729 -8.26 2.97 -1.35
N SER A 730 -7.57 1.90 -0.99
CA SER A 730 -7.70 0.61 -1.68
C SER A 730 -9.08 0.02 -1.39
N GLY A 731 -9.70 -0.58 -2.42
CA GLY A 731 -10.99 -1.25 -2.28
C GLY A 731 -10.88 -2.69 -1.75
N THR A 732 -9.69 -3.29 -1.83
CA THR A 732 -9.46 -4.73 -1.51
C THR A 732 -8.51 -4.94 -0.35
N GLU A 733 -7.79 -3.90 0.07
CA GLU A 733 -6.79 -3.97 1.13
C GLU A 733 -7.01 -2.79 2.08
N PRO A 734 -6.74 -2.93 3.39
CA PRO A 734 -6.85 -1.85 4.36
C PRO A 734 -5.69 -0.84 4.20
N LYS A 735 -5.59 -0.17 3.06
CA LYS A 735 -4.50 0.79 2.77
C LYS A 735 -4.98 2.02 2.01
N ILE A 736 -4.26 3.13 2.14
CA ILE A 736 -4.41 4.33 1.30
C ILE A 736 -3.16 4.47 0.44
N LYS A 737 -3.35 4.80 -0.84
CA LYS A 737 -2.30 5.17 -1.76
C LYS A 737 -2.28 6.68 -1.96
N LEU A 738 -1.10 7.27 -1.83
CA LEU A 738 -0.81 8.67 -2.13
C LEU A 738 0.16 8.71 -3.30
N TYR A 739 -0.21 9.40 -4.36
CA TYR A 739 0.58 9.56 -5.59
C TYR A 739 1.04 11.01 -5.67
N PHE A 740 2.32 11.22 -5.93
CA PHE A 740 2.91 12.55 -6.06
C PHE A 740 3.59 12.67 -7.42
N VAL A 741 3.33 13.79 -8.09
CA VAL A 741 4.06 14.22 -9.29
C VAL A 741 4.48 15.66 -9.07
N CYS A 742 5.79 15.89 -8.99
CA CYS A 742 6.37 17.21 -8.83
C CYS A 742 7.19 17.56 -10.07
N VAL A 743 7.00 18.76 -10.59
CA VAL A 743 7.66 19.24 -11.81
C VAL A 743 8.50 20.47 -11.48
N ASP A 744 9.73 20.52 -11.99
CA ASP A 744 10.61 21.68 -11.83
C ASP A 744 11.59 21.83 -13.01
N SER A 745 12.47 22.82 -12.89
CA SER A 745 13.61 23.14 -13.76
C SER A 745 14.77 22.15 -13.69
N SER A 746 14.83 21.31 -12.65
CA SER A 746 15.82 20.24 -12.51
C SER A 746 15.25 19.07 -11.70
N LEU A 747 15.84 17.88 -11.88
CA LEU A 747 15.40 16.68 -11.15
C LEU A 747 15.57 16.82 -9.64
N ASP A 748 16.67 17.44 -9.19
CA ASP A 748 16.94 17.66 -7.76
C ASP A 748 15.91 18.61 -7.14
N ASN A 749 15.53 19.68 -7.85
CA ASN A 749 14.50 20.60 -7.38
C ASN A 749 13.13 19.91 -7.32
N ALA A 750 12.75 19.15 -8.36
CA ALA A 750 11.50 18.39 -8.38
C ALA A 750 11.44 17.36 -7.24
N LYS A 751 12.55 16.69 -6.95
CA LYS A 751 12.67 15.75 -5.82
C LYS A 751 12.53 16.45 -4.47
N ASN A 752 13.30 17.51 -4.21
CA ASN A 752 13.23 18.28 -2.97
C ASN A 752 11.82 18.84 -2.74
N LYS A 753 11.17 19.32 -3.82
CA LYS A 753 9.77 19.76 -3.79
C LYS A 753 8.83 18.63 -3.37
N CYS A 754 8.99 17.44 -3.92
CA CYS A 754 8.17 16.29 -3.55
C CYS A 754 8.37 15.88 -2.08
N GLU A 755 9.60 15.86 -1.60
CA GLU A 755 9.91 15.57 -0.19
C GLU A 755 9.27 16.59 0.76
N ASN A 756 9.36 17.88 0.42
CA ASN A 756 8.70 18.96 1.17
C ASN A 756 7.17 18.83 1.12
N LEU A 757 6.59 18.55 -0.03
CA LEU A 757 5.15 18.34 -0.19
C LEU A 757 4.66 17.18 0.67
N ILE A 758 5.38 16.05 0.67
CA ILE A 758 5.07 14.89 1.50
C ILE A 758 5.12 15.26 2.99
N GLN A 759 6.17 15.95 3.44
CA GLN A 759 6.32 16.31 4.85
C GLN A 759 5.24 17.28 5.34
N ASN A 760 4.89 18.26 4.52
CA ASN A 760 3.81 19.20 4.81
C ASN A 760 2.43 18.50 4.82
N LEU A 761 2.19 17.60 3.87
CA LEU A 761 0.95 16.83 3.83
C LEU A 761 0.82 15.92 5.06
N LYS A 762 1.89 15.24 5.49
CA LYS A 762 1.90 14.46 6.74
C LYS A 762 1.53 15.32 7.95
N THR A 763 2.06 16.54 8.02
CA THR A 763 1.73 17.50 9.08
C THR A 763 0.24 17.89 9.05
N ILE A 764 -0.31 18.21 7.86
CA ILE A 764 -1.74 18.50 7.68
C ILE A 764 -2.58 17.29 8.10
N LEU A 765 -2.18 16.09 7.73
CA LEU A 765 -2.91 14.86 8.01
C LEU A 765 -2.71 14.34 9.44
N SER A 766 -1.76 14.90 10.19
CA SER A 766 -1.38 14.44 11.54
C SER A 766 -0.96 12.97 11.57
N ILE A 767 -0.21 12.53 10.55
CA ILE A 767 0.31 11.17 10.38
C ILE A 767 1.83 11.09 10.36
#